data_AF-A0A3R7HKT9-F1
#
_entry.id   AF-A0A3R7HKT9-F1
#
_cell.length_a   1.000
_cell.length_b   1.000
_cell.length_c   1.000
_cell.angle_alpha   90.00
_cell.angle_beta   90.00
_cell.angle_gamma   90.00
#
_symmetry.space_group_name_H-M   'P 1'
#
loop_
_entity.id
_entity.type
_entity.pdbx_description
1 polymer ?
#
loop_
_entity_poly.entity_id
_entity_poly.type
_entity_poly.pdbx_seq_one_letter_code
_entity_poly.pdbx_strand_id
1 'polypeptide(L)'
;MGAEWEASDAENHWRRTFCQLPFSAIYEHADKGKRSLQGLVAFFRRKAEAERGASEQLRVLLLDELGALEEPGSGVRRALLELRGFVDASCRQQLLMAQVLDEQVAEPLESLQDASESYIHTLQGEIQNANNEYEEAAAVHKKAAVRLSKATLELREAKDRQRLALHGIGVPEFELQRLASRVAKCEEEQAQAVMTRARAKTTLYNRIIARDEMTMAVSVAYQKAEEERLDQLNASLHRFLHVEKERLQVSQQMLASLETHVKSLKTKVKDQASFKALVACFNAFLDECVREVDIKAAKTAMILAETFFFPKTTQEFWEKALLLAIGEELQRTPQPCPWEDLPSGVPKHNGLPSREEAVCRVHNIVFGQLGSFTLSMLEFEVPLPQIESFVETMCDAHELAEDQRFLLRKNLQEIFVTLRPKDSEPANKRRRAAANCTTTNEKPPNRKRFLKFLKSHELKFGLEPVARDVATGDVTLVVCRFCQHFGREQRPEKKRRSTKNVKYFRSSFRTDQYQQHHELSHGQTWARYQASSDEEKPQYTEEQTAEYVRLIIAVSLNVTSRLLRECWAFSLELRASMQHAPVRSYLEFRVKVYSGGTMHNLHLLSIPGFESKCKIMMYETLDRVLSAVLPNWRQRLLGVATDGDAQMPSRVLDIIARLQQEAVNPVVHRSTSGCHQLDRIVDNFYSSLQGGCFLLLLKDLVVYIRRQPELLAKMSDQFPPLPPCTSGRYATSKEKWVALGQQTNWIAAHRELLYQHFEDEKPLNAPDNSWWLFFTAVHWVASRVNETITKMLRKNATSVDQVTAVATLAKDCAIAFHAQGPVGESLLPGDTTPNVKMYTSRKGHFALSKPNVVTFIKEVTSPSIRLIEATEEHTVDLFAENTAMCGVNMIESLVELSATLKEQNDPNADTAAGVPKVTDFLPPSLPHELIQLNGRELATLLQTYGPGVRSFLSEQDIEVMDQELQTLRRGAARETVLSAALAKCNEDVSFEEAWAPTKGRFKLLECFAGGFASVFPCTPISTIGGTADLALCRGEMDTAKVLLVDFALEGALHAQQFPALIALYDNLDIDTYMGSE
;
A
#
# COMPACT_ATOMS: atom_id res chain seq x y z
N MET A 1 -22.78 32.04 5.82
CA MET A 1 -22.13 32.77 4.72
C MET A 1 -20.62 32.76 4.94
N GLY A 2 -19.92 31.71 4.48
CA GLY A 2 -18.48 31.59 4.75
C GLY A 2 -17.82 30.36 4.14
N ALA A 3 -18.23 29.96 2.93
CA ALA A 3 -17.74 28.74 2.27
C ALA A 3 -17.16 28.98 0.86
N GLU A 4 -16.91 30.23 0.46
CA GLU A 4 -16.44 30.56 -0.91
C GLU A 4 -14.99 31.05 -1.00
N TRP A 5 -14.22 31.06 0.09
CA TRP A 5 -12.87 31.67 0.06
C TRP A 5 -11.69 30.70 -0.15
N GLU A 6 -11.83 29.37 0.02
CA GLU A 6 -10.70 28.44 -0.11
C GLU A 6 -10.44 27.94 -1.55
N ALA A 7 -11.45 27.89 -2.43
CA ALA A 7 -11.24 27.51 -3.84
C ALA A 7 -10.39 28.55 -4.60
N SER A 8 -10.52 29.82 -4.22
CA SER A 8 -9.80 30.96 -4.80
C SER A 8 -8.28 30.84 -4.62
N ASP A 9 -7.79 30.34 -3.48
CA ASP A 9 -6.34 30.34 -3.20
C ASP A 9 -5.55 29.23 -3.92
N ALA A 10 -6.18 28.08 -4.20
CA ALA A 10 -5.55 27.03 -5.01
C ALA A 10 -5.48 27.45 -6.50
N GLU A 11 -6.55 28.05 -7.02
CA GLU A 11 -6.61 28.62 -8.37
C GLU A 11 -5.64 29.81 -8.51
N ASN A 12 -5.53 30.65 -7.46
CA ASN A 12 -4.56 31.75 -7.40
C ASN A 12 -3.11 31.28 -7.28
N HIS A 13 -2.83 30.11 -6.68
CA HIS A 13 -1.48 29.55 -6.66
C HIS A 13 -1.02 29.15 -8.06
N TRP A 14 -1.89 28.51 -8.84
CA TRP A 14 -1.60 28.21 -10.25
C TRP A 14 -1.47 29.48 -11.09
N ARG A 15 -2.34 30.49 -10.90
CA ARG A 15 -2.19 31.82 -11.53
C ARG A 15 -0.83 32.47 -11.23
N ARG A 16 -0.38 32.42 -9.97
CA ARG A 16 0.91 33.00 -9.55
C ARG A 16 2.13 32.24 -10.10
N THR A 17 2.01 30.93 -10.29
CA THR A 17 3.11 30.09 -10.81
C THR A 17 3.18 30.11 -12.34
N PHE A 18 2.03 30.26 -13.01
CA PHE A 18 1.93 30.33 -14.47
C PHE A 18 2.52 31.64 -15.01
N CYS A 19 2.25 32.77 -14.36
CA CYS A 19 2.86 34.08 -14.68
C CYS A 19 4.39 34.15 -14.45
N GLN A 20 5.00 33.09 -13.89
CA GLN A 20 6.45 32.98 -13.66
C GLN A 20 7.14 32.04 -14.66
N LEU A 21 6.40 31.38 -15.55
CA LEU A 21 6.98 30.50 -16.55
C LEU A 21 7.54 31.30 -17.74
N PRO A 22 8.71 30.92 -18.29
CA PRO A 22 9.18 31.50 -19.53
C PRO A 22 8.15 31.27 -20.64
N PHE A 23 7.88 32.29 -21.46
CA PHE A 23 6.91 32.18 -22.58
C PHE A 23 7.18 31.00 -23.50
N SER A 24 8.44 30.67 -23.75
CA SER A 24 8.81 29.48 -24.53
C SER A 24 8.24 28.20 -23.92
N ALA A 25 8.19 28.09 -22.59
CA ALA A 25 7.60 26.96 -21.90
C ALA A 25 6.07 26.98 -22.00
N ILE A 26 5.43 28.15 -21.89
CA ILE A 26 3.97 28.31 -22.07
C ILE A 26 3.55 27.84 -23.48
N TYR A 27 4.27 28.26 -24.52
CA TYR A 27 4.00 27.82 -25.90
C TYR A 27 4.30 26.34 -26.13
N GLU A 28 5.37 25.80 -25.52
CA GLU A 28 5.68 24.38 -25.61
C GLU A 28 4.61 23.52 -24.93
N HIS A 29 4.04 24.00 -23.82
CA HIS A 29 2.91 23.35 -23.16
C HIS A 29 1.64 23.40 -24.03
N ALA A 30 1.38 24.53 -24.71
CA ALA A 30 0.29 24.66 -25.68
C ALA A 30 0.35 23.63 -26.78
N ASP A 31 1.52 23.52 -27.39
CA ASP A 31 1.74 22.62 -28.52
C ASP A 31 1.62 21.14 -28.09
N LYS A 32 2.09 20.82 -26.87
CA LYS A 32 1.88 19.48 -26.28
C LYS A 32 0.40 19.19 -26.03
N GLY A 33 -0.34 20.15 -25.50
CA GLY A 33 -1.79 20.04 -25.28
C GLY A 33 -2.54 19.80 -26.59
N LYS A 34 -2.20 20.57 -27.63
CA LYS A 34 -2.73 20.42 -29.00
C LYS A 34 -2.48 19.02 -29.56
N ARG A 35 -1.23 18.56 -29.56
CA ARG A 35 -0.86 17.23 -30.10
C ARG A 35 -1.57 16.10 -29.35
N SER A 36 -1.75 16.25 -28.05
CA SER A 36 -2.47 15.28 -27.23
C SER A 36 -3.96 15.23 -27.60
N LEU A 37 -4.59 16.40 -27.81
CA LEU A 37 -5.98 16.50 -28.23
C LEU A 37 -6.22 15.92 -29.62
N GLN A 38 -5.35 16.23 -30.58
CA GLN A 38 -5.36 15.63 -31.93
C GLN A 38 -5.25 14.11 -31.87
N GLY A 39 -4.33 13.59 -31.06
CA GLY A 39 -4.17 12.15 -30.85
C GLY A 39 -5.42 11.50 -30.27
N LEU A 40 -6.11 12.20 -29.37
CA LEU A 40 -7.33 11.72 -28.72
C LEU A 40 -8.55 11.74 -29.65
N VAL A 41 -8.75 12.81 -30.42
CA VAL A 41 -9.79 12.89 -31.45
C VAL A 41 -9.60 11.77 -32.49
N ALA A 42 -8.37 11.58 -32.97
CA ALA A 42 -8.04 10.50 -33.91
C ALA A 42 -8.22 9.10 -33.31
N PHE A 43 -8.02 8.94 -31.99
CA PHE A 43 -8.31 7.69 -31.31
C PHE A 43 -9.81 7.42 -31.26
N PHE A 44 -10.63 8.39 -30.86
CA PHE A 44 -12.07 8.20 -30.72
C PHE A 44 -12.77 7.95 -32.07
N ARG A 45 -12.35 8.64 -33.14
CA ARG A 45 -12.85 8.35 -34.50
C ARG A 45 -12.53 6.93 -34.95
N ARG A 46 -11.28 6.47 -34.75
CA ARG A 46 -10.91 5.08 -35.08
C ARG A 46 -11.66 4.06 -34.22
N LYS A 47 -11.94 4.37 -32.96
CA LYS A 47 -12.77 3.52 -32.11
C LYS A 47 -14.21 3.48 -32.63
N ALA A 48 -14.80 4.61 -32.99
CA ALA A 48 -16.14 4.67 -33.57
C ALA A 48 -16.23 3.84 -34.87
N GLU A 49 -15.24 3.95 -35.76
CA GLU A 49 -15.12 3.11 -36.96
C GLU A 49 -15.04 1.62 -36.63
N ALA A 50 -14.25 1.24 -35.61
CA ALA A 50 -14.14 -0.16 -35.17
C ALA A 50 -15.47 -0.69 -34.59
N GLU A 51 -16.20 0.11 -33.82
CA GLU A 51 -17.52 -0.27 -33.27
C GLU A 51 -18.55 -0.46 -34.40
N ARG A 52 -18.55 0.41 -35.42
CA ARG A 52 -19.38 0.23 -36.64
C ARG A 52 -19.01 -1.05 -37.38
N GLY A 53 -17.71 -1.32 -37.54
CA GLY A 53 -17.22 -2.54 -38.21
C GLY A 53 -17.60 -3.82 -37.46
N ALA A 54 -17.51 -3.82 -36.12
CA ALA A 54 -17.93 -4.94 -35.29
C ALA A 54 -19.45 -5.20 -35.37
N SER A 55 -20.26 -4.13 -35.36
CA SER A 55 -21.71 -4.23 -35.50
C SER A 55 -22.10 -4.83 -36.85
N GLU A 56 -21.44 -4.43 -37.94
CA GLU A 56 -21.71 -4.99 -39.27
C GLU A 56 -21.37 -6.48 -39.35
N GLN A 57 -20.26 -6.92 -38.73
CA GLN A 57 -19.91 -8.35 -38.68
C GLN A 57 -20.93 -9.16 -37.86
N LEU A 58 -21.38 -8.64 -36.72
CA LEU A 58 -22.40 -9.28 -35.89
C LEU A 58 -23.77 -9.33 -36.59
N ARG A 59 -24.12 -8.31 -37.37
CA ARG A 59 -25.35 -8.26 -38.18
C ARG A 59 -25.37 -9.36 -39.25
N VAL A 60 -24.23 -9.66 -39.87
CA VAL A 60 -24.09 -10.77 -40.84
C VAL A 60 -24.37 -12.12 -40.16
N LEU A 61 -23.76 -12.37 -38.99
CA LEU A 61 -24.00 -13.60 -38.21
C LEU A 61 -25.48 -13.79 -37.82
N LEU A 62 -26.18 -12.69 -37.52
CA LEU A 62 -27.60 -12.70 -37.16
C LEU A 62 -28.55 -13.08 -38.30
N LEU A 63 -28.22 -12.67 -39.54
CA LEU A 63 -29.08 -12.85 -40.70
C LEU A 63 -28.82 -14.17 -41.41
N ASP A 64 -27.56 -14.61 -41.49
CA ASP A 64 -27.18 -15.76 -42.30
C ASP A 64 -27.02 -17.06 -41.49
N GLU A 65 -26.41 -17.02 -40.30
CA GLU A 65 -26.05 -18.23 -39.54
C GLU A 65 -27.10 -18.60 -38.48
N LEU A 66 -27.42 -17.67 -37.57
CA LEU A 66 -28.33 -17.94 -36.44
C LEU A 66 -29.78 -18.17 -36.90
N GLY A 67 -30.22 -17.48 -37.95
CA GLY A 67 -31.56 -17.67 -38.52
C GLY A 67 -31.75 -19.04 -39.18
N ALA A 68 -30.69 -19.61 -39.76
CA ALA A 68 -30.73 -20.93 -40.38
C ALA A 68 -30.81 -22.08 -39.36
N LEU A 69 -30.42 -21.83 -38.11
CA LEU A 69 -30.42 -22.82 -37.01
C LEU A 69 -31.76 -22.90 -36.25
N GLU A 70 -32.71 -21.99 -36.52
CA GLU A 70 -33.99 -21.95 -35.80
C GLU A 70 -35.01 -22.95 -36.38
N GLU A 71 -34.94 -24.22 -35.96
CA GLU A 71 -35.94 -25.22 -36.34
C GLU A 71 -37.23 -25.16 -35.46
N PRO A 72 -38.44 -25.06 -36.08
CA PRO A 72 -39.71 -25.03 -35.36
C PRO A 72 -39.95 -26.32 -34.55
N GLY A 73 -40.29 -26.18 -33.26
CA GLY A 73 -40.61 -27.30 -32.37
C GLY A 73 -39.42 -27.87 -31.59
N SER A 74 -38.20 -27.39 -31.84
CA SER A 74 -37.02 -27.80 -31.06
C SER A 74 -37.01 -27.19 -29.65
N GLY A 75 -36.48 -27.95 -28.68
CA GLY A 75 -36.31 -27.48 -27.29
C GLY A 75 -35.33 -26.31 -27.14
N VAL A 76 -34.50 -26.06 -28.16
CA VAL A 76 -33.46 -25.02 -28.17
C VAL A 76 -33.94 -23.71 -28.81
N ARG A 77 -35.07 -23.73 -29.53
CA ARG A 77 -35.62 -22.55 -30.25
C ARG A 77 -35.71 -21.30 -29.39
N ARG A 78 -36.20 -21.42 -28.15
CA ARG A 78 -36.33 -20.27 -27.24
C ARG A 78 -34.96 -19.68 -26.86
N ALA A 79 -33.94 -20.52 -26.69
CA ALA A 79 -32.59 -20.07 -26.39
C ALA A 79 -31.92 -19.40 -27.62
N LEU A 80 -32.20 -19.88 -28.84
CA LEU A 80 -31.71 -19.25 -30.06
C LEU A 80 -32.36 -17.89 -30.33
N LEU A 81 -33.66 -17.73 -30.04
CA LEU A 81 -34.36 -16.45 -30.13
C LEU A 81 -33.83 -15.40 -29.13
N GLU A 82 -33.56 -15.82 -27.89
CA GLU A 82 -32.93 -14.95 -26.88
C GLU A 82 -31.49 -14.58 -27.26
N LEU A 83 -30.71 -15.52 -27.80
CA LEU A 83 -29.36 -15.26 -28.31
C LEU A 83 -29.39 -14.26 -29.48
N ARG A 84 -30.34 -14.42 -30.40
CA ARG A 84 -30.58 -13.47 -31.49
C ARG A 84 -30.94 -12.08 -30.96
N GLY A 85 -31.83 -12.01 -29.95
CA GLY A 85 -32.17 -10.76 -29.28
C GLY A 85 -30.97 -10.08 -28.60
N PHE A 86 -30.09 -10.87 -27.99
CA PHE A 86 -28.85 -10.38 -27.37
C PHE A 86 -27.88 -9.79 -28.40
N VAL A 87 -27.63 -10.49 -29.49
CA VAL A 87 -26.70 -10.01 -30.53
C VAL A 87 -27.28 -8.76 -31.22
N ASP A 88 -28.60 -8.68 -31.45
CA ASP A 88 -29.25 -7.51 -32.05
C ASP A 88 -29.18 -6.27 -31.14
N ALA A 89 -29.40 -6.44 -29.83
CA ALA A 89 -29.20 -5.37 -28.86
C ALA A 89 -27.74 -4.93 -28.78
N SER A 90 -26.79 -5.87 -28.85
CA SER A 90 -25.35 -5.59 -28.88
C SER A 90 -24.97 -4.75 -30.11
N CYS A 91 -25.51 -5.08 -31.29
CA CYS A 91 -25.31 -4.30 -32.52
C CYS A 91 -25.82 -2.86 -32.38
N ARG A 92 -27.03 -2.68 -31.82
CA ARG A 92 -27.62 -1.35 -31.58
C ARG A 92 -26.79 -0.51 -30.61
N GLN A 93 -26.26 -1.14 -29.56
CA GLN A 93 -25.41 -0.47 -28.59
C GLN A 93 -24.05 -0.06 -29.14
N GLN A 94 -23.43 -0.89 -29.99
CA GLN A 94 -22.18 -0.55 -30.67
C GLN A 94 -22.37 0.64 -31.62
N LEU A 95 -23.48 0.70 -32.34
CA LEU A 95 -23.82 1.84 -33.20
C LEU A 95 -24.08 3.12 -32.40
N LEU A 96 -24.82 3.02 -31.29
CA LEU A 96 -25.03 4.15 -30.39
C LEU A 96 -23.70 4.66 -29.80
N MET A 97 -22.81 3.76 -29.40
CA MET A 97 -21.48 4.12 -28.91
C MET A 97 -20.66 4.81 -30.00
N ALA A 98 -20.67 4.29 -31.23
CA ALA A 98 -20.00 4.93 -32.36
C ALA A 98 -20.53 6.36 -32.61
N GLN A 99 -21.84 6.55 -32.53
CA GLN A 99 -22.46 7.86 -32.69
C GLN A 99 -22.05 8.83 -31.57
N VAL A 100 -22.09 8.38 -30.30
CA VAL A 100 -21.66 9.19 -29.15
C VAL A 100 -20.18 9.57 -29.27
N LEU A 101 -19.33 8.63 -29.68
CA LEU A 101 -17.90 8.86 -29.83
C LEU A 101 -17.58 9.91 -30.91
N ASP A 102 -18.30 9.88 -32.03
CA ASP A 102 -18.10 10.86 -33.10
C ASP A 102 -18.74 12.22 -32.76
N GLU A 103 -20.05 12.25 -32.44
CA GLU A 103 -20.83 13.49 -32.33
C GLU A 103 -20.71 14.18 -30.97
N GLN A 104 -20.56 13.42 -29.87
CA GLN A 104 -20.61 13.97 -28.51
C GLN A 104 -19.25 14.03 -27.81
N VAL A 105 -18.23 13.42 -28.43
CA VAL A 105 -16.86 13.37 -27.90
C VAL A 105 -15.87 13.93 -28.90
N ALA A 106 -15.76 13.38 -30.12
CA ALA A 106 -14.74 13.81 -31.08
C ALA A 106 -15.02 15.21 -31.67
N GLU A 107 -16.24 15.49 -32.15
CA GLU A 107 -16.61 16.78 -32.75
C GLU A 107 -16.44 17.98 -31.78
N PRO A 108 -16.92 17.93 -30.52
CA PRO A 108 -16.74 19.05 -29.59
C PRO A 108 -15.27 19.30 -29.24
N LEU A 109 -14.44 18.25 -29.22
CA LEU A 109 -13.01 18.37 -28.95
C LEU A 109 -12.25 18.94 -30.16
N GLU A 110 -12.65 18.59 -31.39
CA GLU A 110 -12.09 19.15 -32.62
C GLU A 110 -12.46 20.63 -32.78
N SER A 111 -13.72 21.00 -32.56
CA SER A 111 -14.17 22.39 -32.63
C SER A 111 -13.45 23.30 -31.61
N LEU A 112 -13.26 22.80 -30.38
CA LEU A 112 -12.49 23.51 -29.36
C LEU A 112 -11.01 23.67 -29.76
N GLN A 113 -10.43 22.67 -30.40
CA GLN A 113 -9.06 22.73 -30.89
C GLN A 113 -8.90 23.87 -31.90
N ASP A 114 -9.78 23.96 -32.89
CA ASP A 114 -9.74 24.98 -33.94
C ASP A 114 -9.92 26.40 -33.37
N ALA A 115 -10.85 26.57 -32.41
CA ALA A 115 -11.08 27.84 -31.73
C ALA A 115 -9.85 28.28 -30.91
N SER A 116 -9.23 27.34 -30.18
CA SER A 116 -8.04 27.62 -29.35
C SER A 116 -6.82 28.02 -30.20
N GLU A 117 -6.65 27.41 -31.39
CA GLU A 117 -5.53 27.68 -32.28
C GLU A 117 -5.57 29.10 -32.86
N SER A 118 -6.75 29.52 -33.33
CA SER A 118 -6.97 30.89 -33.84
C SER A 118 -6.70 31.95 -32.75
N TYR A 119 -7.15 31.68 -31.52
CA TYR A 119 -6.96 32.58 -30.39
C TYR A 119 -5.48 32.70 -29.99
N ILE A 120 -4.76 31.58 -29.88
CA ILE A 120 -3.32 31.56 -29.52
C ILE A 120 -2.48 32.30 -30.57
N HIS A 121 -2.76 32.11 -31.86
CA HIS A 121 -2.04 32.81 -32.94
C HIS A 121 -2.21 34.33 -32.85
N THR A 122 -3.41 34.80 -32.49
CA THR A 122 -3.69 36.23 -32.29
C THR A 122 -2.85 36.80 -31.15
N LEU A 123 -2.80 36.10 -30.01
CA LEU A 123 -2.01 36.53 -28.83
C LEU A 123 -0.50 36.55 -29.10
N GLN A 124 0.00 35.63 -29.94
CA GLN A 124 1.40 35.62 -30.38
C GLN A 124 1.75 36.86 -31.21
N GLY A 125 0.85 37.29 -32.10
CA GLY A 125 1.01 38.50 -32.89
C GLY A 125 1.13 39.75 -32.02
N GLU A 126 0.28 39.87 -31.00
CA GLU A 126 0.26 41.04 -30.11
C GLU A 126 1.52 41.14 -29.22
N ILE A 127 2.02 40.02 -28.69
CA ILE A 127 3.30 40.00 -27.95
C ILE A 127 4.46 40.38 -28.86
N GLN A 128 4.49 39.85 -30.09
CA GLN A 128 5.56 40.17 -31.03
C GLN A 128 5.58 41.67 -31.34
N ASN A 129 4.40 42.28 -31.52
CA ASN A 129 4.29 43.72 -31.71
C ASN A 129 4.83 44.50 -30.50
N ALA A 130 4.44 44.15 -29.27
CA ALA A 130 4.92 44.82 -28.05
C ALA A 130 6.44 44.67 -27.86
N ASN A 131 7.02 43.52 -28.21
CA ASN A 131 8.47 43.29 -28.16
C ASN A 131 9.22 44.13 -29.20
N ASN A 132 8.70 44.22 -30.43
CA ASN A 132 9.29 45.06 -31.46
C ASN A 132 9.33 46.54 -31.03
N GLU A 133 8.23 47.06 -30.47
CA GLU A 133 8.16 48.44 -29.96
C GLU A 133 9.14 48.70 -28.80
N TYR A 134 9.35 47.71 -27.94
CA TYR A 134 10.37 47.77 -26.88
C TYR A 134 11.79 47.82 -27.46
N GLU A 135 12.11 46.95 -28.41
CA GLU A 135 13.44 46.89 -29.03
C GLU A 135 13.80 48.20 -29.74
N GLU A 136 12.84 48.79 -30.45
CA GLU A 136 13.01 50.11 -31.07
C GLU A 136 13.30 51.20 -30.03
N ALA A 137 12.52 51.26 -28.95
CA ALA A 137 12.72 52.24 -27.87
C ALA A 137 14.06 52.03 -27.14
N ALA A 138 14.46 50.78 -26.92
CA ALA A 138 15.74 50.44 -26.30
C ALA A 138 16.93 50.87 -27.18
N ALA A 139 16.82 50.68 -28.50
CA ALA A 139 17.82 51.13 -29.46
C ALA A 139 17.96 52.66 -29.47
N VAL A 140 16.83 53.40 -29.41
CA VAL A 140 16.82 54.87 -29.33
C VAL A 140 17.47 55.36 -28.03
N HIS A 141 17.13 54.76 -26.88
CA HIS A 141 17.76 55.11 -25.60
C HIS A 141 19.27 54.82 -25.60
N LYS A 142 19.71 53.67 -26.17
CA LYS A 142 21.13 53.34 -26.32
C LYS A 142 21.88 54.38 -27.16
N LYS A 143 21.31 54.79 -28.31
CA LYS A 143 21.88 55.85 -29.15
C LYS A 143 21.99 57.18 -28.40
N ALA A 144 20.96 57.57 -27.63
CA ALA A 144 20.97 58.79 -26.83
C ALA A 144 22.01 58.75 -25.69
N ALA A 145 22.21 57.59 -25.05
CA ALA A 145 23.22 57.40 -24.02
C ALA A 145 24.66 57.53 -24.57
N VAL A 146 24.94 56.96 -25.75
CA VAL A 146 26.23 57.12 -26.45
C VAL A 146 26.47 58.58 -26.80
N ARG A 147 25.46 59.29 -27.31
CA ARG A 147 25.56 60.72 -27.65
C ARG A 147 25.89 61.58 -26.42
N LEU A 148 25.26 61.31 -25.27
CA LEU A 148 25.57 62.01 -24.04
C LEU A 148 27.00 61.73 -23.54
N SER A 149 27.48 60.48 -23.63
CA SER A 149 28.86 60.14 -23.26
C SER A 149 29.87 60.92 -24.11
N LYS A 150 29.60 61.03 -25.42
CA LYS A 150 30.44 61.80 -26.34
C LYS A 150 30.43 63.30 -26.01
N ALA A 151 29.25 63.91 -25.85
CA ALA A 151 29.13 65.33 -25.52
C ALA A 151 29.78 65.66 -24.15
N THR A 152 29.70 64.75 -23.18
CA THR A 152 30.33 64.93 -21.86
C THR A 152 31.86 64.88 -21.95
N LEU A 153 32.41 64.01 -22.81
CA LEU A 153 33.85 63.94 -23.06
C LEU A 153 34.35 65.22 -23.76
N GLU A 154 33.66 65.65 -24.82
CA GLU A 154 34.00 66.86 -25.56
C GLU A 154 33.94 68.12 -24.68
N LEU A 155 32.95 68.20 -23.78
CA LEU A 155 32.87 69.26 -22.77
C LEU A 155 34.04 69.24 -21.78
N ARG A 156 34.43 68.06 -21.31
CA ARG A 156 35.59 67.90 -20.42
C ARG A 156 36.87 68.38 -21.12
N GLU A 157 37.11 67.91 -22.33
CA GLU A 157 38.27 68.33 -23.13
C GLU A 157 38.27 69.84 -23.40
N ALA A 158 37.12 70.44 -23.69
CA ALA A 158 37.00 71.89 -23.89
C ALA A 158 37.32 72.67 -22.61
N LYS A 159 36.82 72.23 -21.45
CA LYS A 159 37.10 72.83 -20.14
C LYS A 159 38.57 72.70 -19.75
N ASP A 160 39.18 71.55 -20.01
CA ASP A 160 40.60 71.32 -19.72
C ASP A 160 41.49 72.21 -20.59
N ARG A 161 41.19 72.33 -21.89
CA ARG A 161 41.91 73.26 -22.80
C ARG A 161 41.76 74.73 -22.39
N GLN A 162 40.56 75.15 -21.99
CA GLN A 162 40.33 76.50 -21.48
C GLN A 162 41.12 76.75 -20.18
N ARG A 163 41.13 75.80 -19.24
CA ARG A 163 41.88 75.88 -17.98
C ARG A 163 43.38 76.00 -18.24
N LEU A 164 43.93 75.17 -19.12
CA LEU A 164 45.34 75.23 -19.50
C LEU A 164 45.72 76.57 -20.13
N ALA A 165 44.86 77.13 -21.00
CA ALA A 165 45.07 78.43 -21.62
C ALA A 165 45.02 79.59 -20.61
N LEU A 166 44.15 79.52 -19.59
CA LEU A 166 44.05 80.53 -18.52
C LEU A 166 45.31 80.59 -17.62
N HIS A 167 46.05 79.49 -17.50
CA HIS A 167 47.29 79.41 -16.72
C HIS A 167 48.56 79.64 -17.56
N GLY A 168 48.44 79.79 -18.89
CA GLY A 168 49.57 80.00 -19.80
C GLY A 168 50.01 81.45 -19.89
N ILE A 169 51.31 81.72 -19.80
CA ILE A 169 51.88 83.07 -19.98
C ILE A 169 51.93 83.38 -21.49
N GLY A 170 51.30 84.49 -21.91
CA GLY A 170 51.34 84.97 -23.30
C GLY A 170 50.17 84.58 -24.21
N VAL A 171 49.06 84.06 -23.66
CA VAL A 171 47.85 83.73 -24.45
C VAL A 171 47.05 85.01 -24.77
N PRO A 172 46.74 85.32 -26.05
CA PRO A 172 45.95 86.49 -26.42
C PRO A 172 44.48 86.43 -25.94
N GLU A 173 43.90 87.58 -25.62
CA GLU A 173 42.52 87.70 -25.11
C GLU A 173 41.47 87.09 -26.04
N PHE A 174 41.63 87.24 -27.36
CA PHE A 174 40.69 86.69 -28.35
C PHE A 174 40.66 85.14 -28.35
N GLU A 175 41.77 84.47 -28.04
CA GLU A 175 41.82 83.00 -27.92
C GLU A 175 41.14 82.53 -26.62
N LEU A 176 41.25 83.30 -25.53
CA LEU A 176 40.51 83.02 -24.29
C LEU A 176 39.00 83.16 -24.50
N GLN A 177 38.55 84.20 -25.21
CA GLN A 177 37.14 84.38 -25.58
C GLN A 177 36.65 83.24 -26.48
N ARG A 178 37.44 82.82 -27.49
CA ARG A 178 37.10 81.69 -28.38
C ARG A 178 36.95 80.37 -27.62
N LEU A 179 37.85 80.08 -26.68
CA LEU A 179 37.77 78.88 -25.83
C LEU A 179 36.56 78.93 -24.89
N ALA A 180 36.24 80.10 -24.33
CA ALA A 180 35.03 80.30 -23.53
C ALA A 180 33.75 80.06 -24.34
N SER A 181 33.66 80.59 -25.57
CA SER A 181 32.53 80.33 -26.47
C SER A 181 32.41 78.84 -26.83
N ARG A 182 33.54 78.13 -26.99
CA ARG A 182 33.54 76.70 -27.26
C ARG A 182 33.05 75.87 -26.07
N VAL A 183 33.45 76.24 -24.85
CA VAL A 183 32.92 75.60 -23.63
C VAL A 183 31.42 75.83 -23.51
N ALA A 184 30.94 77.06 -23.69
CA ALA A 184 29.50 77.38 -23.65
C ALA A 184 28.70 76.55 -24.67
N LYS A 185 29.20 76.40 -25.90
CA LYS A 185 28.58 75.56 -26.92
C LYS A 185 28.55 74.07 -26.53
N CYS A 186 29.65 73.55 -26.00
CA CYS A 186 29.70 72.16 -25.52
C CYS A 186 28.79 71.93 -24.29
N GLU A 187 28.60 72.94 -23.43
CA GLU A 187 27.64 72.87 -22.31
C GLU A 187 26.20 72.80 -22.80
N GLU A 188 25.83 73.59 -23.80
CA GLU A 188 24.51 73.54 -24.44
C GLU A 188 24.26 72.18 -25.14
N GLU A 189 25.23 71.69 -25.91
CA GLU A 189 25.14 70.39 -26.57
C GLU A 189 25.03 69.23 -25.57
N GLN A 190 25.75 69.30 -24.44
CA GLN A 190 25.64 68.34 -23.35
C GLN A 190 24.25 68.42 -22.68
N ALA A 191 23.75 69.62 -22.38
CA ALA A 191 22.42 69.81 -21.79
C ALA A 191 21.31 69.25 -22.72
N GLN A 192 21.41 69.50 -24.03
CA GLN A 192 20.48 68.94 -25.02
C GLN A 192 20.57 67.40 -25.09
N ALA A 193 21.77 66.83 -24.99
CA ALA A 193 21.97 65.39 -24.94
C ALA A 193 21.40 64.76 -23.65
N VAL A 194 21.52 65.44 -22.50
CA VAL A 194 20.90 65.02 -21.23
C VAL A 194 19.38 64.99 -21.37
N MET A 195 18.77 66.06 -21.89
CA MET A 195 17.32 66.12 -22.11
C MET A 195 16.83 65.03 -23.07
N THR A 196 17.55 64.80 -24.17
CA THR A 196 17.20 63.77 -25.15
C THR A 196 17.28 62.37 -24.55
N ARG A 197 18.31 62.09 -23.74
CA ARG A 197 18.43 60.81 -23.01
C ARG A 197 17.31 60.65 -21.98
N ALA A 198 16.95 61.71 -21.26
CA ALA A 198 15.86 61.67 -20.29
C ALA A 198 14.52 61.35 -20.95
N ARG A 199 14.20 61.99 -22.08
CA ARG A 199 12.99 61.68 -22.87
C ARG A 199 12.98 60.23 -23.37
N ALA A 200 14.09 59.77 -23.95
CA ALA A 200 14.21 58.39 -24.43
C ALA A 200 14.12 57.36 -23.29
N LYS A 201 14.63 57.69 -22.10
CA LYS A 201 14.52 56.87 -20.88
C LYS A 201 13.06 56.75 -20.45
N THR A 202 12.29 57.84 -20.42
CA THR A 202 10.85 57.81 -20.11
C THR A 202 10.06 56.98 -21.12
N THR A 203 10.30 57.16 -22.43
CA THR A 203 9.65 56.35 -23.47
C THR A 203 9.97 54.86 -23.31
N LEU A 204 11.22 54.50 -23.02
CA LEU A 204 11.62 53.12 -22.76
C LEU A 204 10.90 52.52 -21.55
N TYR A 205 10.77 53.25 -20.44
CA TYR A 205 10.01 52.77 -19.28
C TYR A 205 8.54 52.53 -19.60
N ASN A 206 7.89 53.44 -20.33
CA ASN A 206 6.50 53.24 -20.73
C ASN A 206 6.33 52.01 -21.63
N ARG A 207 7.30 51.74 -22.51
CA ARG A 207 7.29 50.51 -23.33
C ARG A 207 7.58 49.25 -22.53
N ILE A 208 8.42 49.31 -21.50
CA ILE A 208 8.62 48.20 -20.55
C ILE A 208 7.32 47.87 -19.83
N ILE A 209 6.64 48.89 -19.28
CA ILE A 209 5.35 48.72 -18.59
C ILE A 209 4.31 48.11 -19.55
N ALA A 210 4.12 48.67 -20.74
CA ALA A 210 3.17 48.16 -21.72
C ALA A 210 3.47 46.71 -22.13
N ARG A 211 4.76 46.35 -22.29
CA ARG A 211 5.18 44.98 -22.59
C ARG A 211 4.90 44.02 -21.44
N ASP A 212 5.14 44.45 -20.20
CA ASP A 212 4.91 43.63 -19.01
C ASP A 212 3.40 43.45 -18.73
N GLU A 213 2.59 44.49 -18.98
CA GLU A 213 1.11 44.42 -18.94
C GLU A 213 0.57 43.48 -20.02
N MET A 214 1.06 43.60 -21.26
CA MET A 214 0.68 42.71 -22.36
C MET A 214 1.09 41.26 -22.06
N THR A 215 2.28 41.07 -21.51
CA THR A 215 2.82 39.78 -21.07
C THR A 215 1.90 39.11 -20.04
N MET A 216 1.46 39.87 -19.05
CA MET A 216 0.53 39.40 -18.03
C MET A 216 -0.85 39.08 -18.64
N ALA A 217 -1.37 39.95 -19.51
CA ALA A 217 -2.67 39.76 -20.16
C ALA A 217 -2.69 38.49 -21.02
N VAL A 218 -1.64 38.23 -21.80
CA VAL A 218 -1.54 37.00 -22.60
C VAL A 218 -1.39 35.76 -21.72
N SER A 219 -0.64 35.84 -20.62
CA SER A 219 -0.50 34.70 -19.69
C SER A 219 -1.85 34.30 -19.08
N VAL A 220 -2.67 35.29 -18.69
CA VAL A 220 -4.03 35.05 -18.16
C VAL A 220 -4.98 34.53 -19.24
N ALA A 221 -4.95 35.13 -20.44
CA ALA A 221 -5.74 34.68 -21.57
C ALA A 221 -5.44 33.22 -21.95
N TYR A 222 -4.16 32.87 -21.96
CA TYR A 222 -3.69 31.53 -22.25
C TYR A 222 -4.11 30.53 -21.17
N GLN A 223 -3.97 30.89 -19.89
CA GLN A 223 -4.44 30.07 -18.79
C GLN A 223 -5.93 29.79 -18.89
N LYS A 224 -6.75 30.82 -19.16
CA LYS A 224 -8.20 30.66 -19.29
C LYS A 224 -8.58 29.73 -20.45
N ALA A 225 -7.92 29.88 -21.60
CA ALA A 225 -8.14 28.99 -22.74
C ALA A 225 -7.76 27.54 -22.43
N GLU A 226 -6.72 27.32 -21.63
CA GLU A 226 -6.31 25.99 -21.19
C GLU A 226 -7.28 25.37 -20.16
N GLU A 227 -7.82 26.18 -19.23
CA GLU A 227 -8.86 25.76 -18.29
C GLU A 227 -10.13 25.32 -19.03
N GLU A 228 -10.63 26.15 -19.96
CA GLU A 228 -11.78 25.81 -20.81
C GLU A 228 -11.54 24.52 -21.62
N ARG A 229 -10.31 24.31 -22.09
CA ARG A 229 -9.91 23.10 -22.81
C ARG A 229 -9.96 21.86 -21.92
N LEU A 230 -9.47 21.96 -20.69
CA LEU A 230 -9.47 20.87 -19.71
C LEU A 230 -10.89 20.52 -19.26
N ASP A 231 -11.75 21.51 -19.05
CA ASP A 231 -13.15 21.29 -18.67
C ASP A 231 -13.92 20.55 -19.76
N GLN A 232 -13.76 20.97 -21.02
CA GLN A 232 -14.42 20.31 -22.15
C GLN A 232 -13.89 18.88 -22.36
N LEU A 233 -12.59 18.66 -22.17
CA LEU A 233 -11.98 17.34 -22.20
C LEU A 233 -12.57 16.44 -21.11
N ASN A 234 -12.64 16.95 -19.88
CA ASN A 234 -13.20 16.22 -18.75
C ASN A 234 -14.67 15.84 -18.98
N ALA A 235 -15.49 16.80 -19.44
CA ALA A 235 -16.89 16.57 -19.75
C ALA A 235 -17.07 15.49 -20.85
N SER A 236 -16.25 15.53 -21.90
CA SER A 236 -16.33 14.59 -23.02
C SER A 236 -15.88 13.18 -22.63
N LEU A 237 -14.85 13.05 -21.78
CA LEU A 237 -14.42 11.76 -21.24
C LEU A 237 -15.44 11.17 -20.26
N HIS A 238 -16.08 12.01 -19.42
CA HIS A 238 -17.16 11.57 -18.55
C HIS A 238 -18.36 11.05 -19.33
N ARG A 239 -18.73 11.70 -20.45
CA ARG A 239 -19.78 11.21 -21.35
C ARG A 239 -19.43 9.84 -21.93
N PHE A 240 -18.21 9.66 -22.44
CA PHE A 240 -17.73 8.36 -22.91
C PHE A 240 -17.84 7.28 -21.82
N LEU A 241 -17.32 7.56 -20.62
CA LEU A 241 -17.35 6.61 -19.50
C LEU A 241 -18.77 6.25 -19.07
N HIS A 242 -19.69 7.22 -19.07
CA HIS A 242 -21.08 7.00 -18.71
C HIS A 242 -21.76 6.03 -19.69
N VAL A 243 -21.67 6.30 -20.99
CA VAL A 243 -22.29 5.46 -22.03
C VAL A 243 -21.66 4.06 -22.04
N GLU A 244 -20.35 3.93 -21.83
CA GLU A 244 -19.69 2.62 -21.75
C GLU A 244 -20.16 1.80 -20.53
N LYS A 245 -20.39 2.45 -19.39
CA LYS A 245 -20.94 1.79 -18.19
C LYS A 245 -22.37 1.32 -18.40
N GLU A 246 -23.23 2.16 -18.98
CA GLU A 246 -24.61 1.79 -19.28
C GLU A 246 -24.67 0.60 -20.26
N ARG A 247 -23.82 0.62 -21.30
CA ARG A 247 -23.69 -0.50 -22.25
C ARG A 247 -23.36 -1.82 -21.53
N LEU A 248 -22.37 -1.80 -20.64
CA LEU A 248 -21.96 -3.01 -19.90
C LEU A 248 -23.07 -3.52 -18.96
N GLN A 249 -23.81 -2.62 -18.31
CA GLN A 249 -24.93 -3.00 -17.43
C GLN A 249 -26.05 -3.69 -18.21
N VAL A 250 -26.45 -3.14 -19.37
CA VAL A 250 -27.47 -3.77 -20.21
C VAL A 250 -26.98 -5.11 -20.75
N SER A 251 -25.73 -5.20 -21.21
CA SER A 251 -25.15 -6.47 -21.66
C SER A 251 -25.14 -7.53 -20.55
N GLN A 252 -24.83 -7.14 -19.31
CA GLN A 252 -24.86 -8.05 -18.15
C GLN A 252 -26.28 -8.56 -17.87
N GLN A 253 -27.29 -7.69 -17.89
CA GLN A 253 -28.68 -8.09 -17.67
C GLN A 253 -29.17 -9.08 -18.73
N MET A 254 -28.83 -8.83 -20.01
CA MET A 254 -29.23 -9.71 -21.09
C MET A 254 -28.49 -11.06 -21.05
N LEU A 255 -27.20 -11.08 -20.69
CA LEU A 255 -26.45 -12.32 -20.48
C LEU A 255 -27.01 -13.15 -19.33
N ALA A 256 -27.46 -12.51 -18.23
CA ALA A 256 -28.12 -13.21 -17.13
C ALA A 256 -29.48 -13.82 -17.53
N SER A 257 -30.25 -13.11 -18.37
CA SER A 257 -31.48 -13.66 -18.97
C SER A 257 -31.17 -14.88 -19.85
N LEU A 258 -30.16 -14.78 -20.71
CA LEU A 258 -29.72 -15.87 -21.58
C LEU A 258 -29.23 -17.08 -20.76
N GLU A 259 -28.43 -16.85 -19.71
CA GLU A 259 -27.94 -17.90 -18.82
C GLU A 259 -29.08 -18.66 -18.14
N THR A 260 -30.13 -17.96 -17.72
CA THR A 260 -31.33 -18.56 -17.12
C THR A 260 -32.04 -19.49 -18.11
N HIS A 261 -32.19 -19.05 -19.36
CA HIS A 261 -32.79 -19.85 -20.42
C HIS A 261 -31.91 -21.05 -20.81
N VAL A 262 -30.59 -20.87 -20.91
CA VAL A 262 -29.66 -21.98 -21.17
C VAL A 262 -29.68 -23.01 -20.04
N LYS A 263 -29.74 -22.57 -18.77
CA LYS A 263 -29.89 -23.46 -17.61
C LYS A 263 -31.21 -24.26 -17.62
N SER A 264 -32.23 -23.73 -18.30
CA SER A 264 -33.54 -24.38 -18.46
C SER A 264 -33.58 -25.45 -19.56
N LEU A 265 -32.58 -25.52 -20.45
CA LEU A 265 -32.46 -26.54 -21.50
C LEU A 265 -32.08 -27.95 -20.98
N LYS A 266 -32.37 -28.27 -19.72
CA LYS A 266 -32.02 -29.56 -19.09
C LYS A 266 -33.10 -30.60 -19.39
N THR A 267 -32.65 -31.80 -19.78
CA THR A 267 -33.51 -32.94 -20.11
C THR A 267 -34.09 -33.66 -18.88
N LYS A 268 -33.65 -33.33 -17.66
CA LYS A 268 -34.03 -34.06 -16.43
C LYS A 268 -35.11 -33.33 -15.62
N VAL A 269 -36.16 -34.06 -15.24
CA VAL A 269 -37.28 -33.57 -14.43
C VAL A 269 -36.81 -33.35 -12.99
N LYS A 270 -36.98 -32.12 -12.47
CA LYS A 270 -36.47 -31.73 -11.14
C LYS A 270 -37.56 -31.54 -10.10
N ASP A 271 -38.79 -31.26 -10.52
CA ASP A 271 -39.89 -31.05 -9.60
C ASP A 271 -40.65 -32.35 -9.35
N GLN A 272 -40.99 -32.58 -8.09
CA GLN A 272 -41.62 -33.82 -7.64
C GLN A 272 -43.01 -34.03 -8.26
N ALA A 273 -43.71 -32.95 -8.63
CA ALA A 273 -45.03 -33.02 -9.24
C ALA A 273 -44.95 -33.52 -10.68
N SER A 274 -44.06 -32.97 -11.50
CA SER A 274 -43.83 -33.43 -12.87
C SER A 274 -43.19 -34.81 -12.91
N PHE A 275 -42.35 -35.17 -11.93
CA PHE A 275 -41.85 -36.53 -11.79
C PHE A 275 -42.99 -37.53 -11.53
N LYS A 276 -43.91 -37.20 -10.61
CA LYS A 276 -45.11 -38.03 -10.36
C LYS A 276 -46.00 -38.14 -11.60
N ALA A 277 -46.18 -37.05 -12.35
CA ALA A 277 -46.95 -37.07 -13.60
C ALA A 277 -46.29 -37.95 -14.67
N LEU A 278 -44.96 -37.86 -14.82
CA LEU A 278 -44.19 -38.68 -15.74
C LEU A 278 -44.29 -40.17 -15.37
N VAL A 279 -44.13 -40.50 -14.09
CA VAL A 279 -44.31 -41.88 -13.58
C VAL A 279 -45.71 -42.41 -13.86
N ALA A 280 -46.75 -41.59 -13.67
CA ALA A 280 -48.13 -41.98 -13.99
C ALA A 280 -48.31 -42.29 -15.49
N CYS A 281 -47.71 -41.48 -16.36
CA CYS A 281 -47.74 -41.73 -17.80
C CYS A 281 -46.99 -43.01 -18.20
N PHE A 282 -45.80 -43.24 -17.63
CA PHE A 282 -45.02 -44.46 -17.89
C PHE A 282 -45.72 -45.71 -17.39
N ASN A 283 -46.34 -45.68 -16.21
CA ASN A 283 -47.10 -46.82 -15.70
C ASN A 283 -48.31 -47.12 -16.59
N ALA A 284 -49.09 -46.11 -17.00
CA ALA A 284 -50.21 -46.32 -17.92
C ALA A 284 -49.77 -46.92 -19.27
N PHE A 285 -48.62 -46.48 -19.79
CA PHE A 285 -48.05 -47.02 -21.02
C PHE A 285 -47.55 -48.47 -20.86
N LEU A 286 -46.86 -48.77 -19.76
CA LEU A 286 -46.34 -50.10 -19.48
C LEU A 286 -47.47 -51.11 -19.19
N ASP A 287 -48.52 -50.70 -18.48
CA ASP A 287 -49.72 -51.52 -18.25
C ASP A 287 -50.39 -51.90 -19.57
N GLU A 288 -50.44 -50.97 -20.52
CA GLU A 288 -50.98 -51.24 -21.86
C GLU A 288 -50.05 -52.13 -22.69
N CYS A 289 -48.73 -51.95 -22.59
CA CYS A 289 -47.75 -52.84 -23.23
C CYS A 289 -47.85 -54.27 -22.68
N VAL A 290 -48.13 -54.44 -21.38
CA VAL A 290 -48.37 -55.76 -20.77
C VAL A 290 -49.67 -56.35 -21.31
N ARG A 291 -50.73 -55.54 -21.44
CA ARG A 291 -52.02 -55.98 -21.98
C ARG A 291 -51.93 -56.46 -23.43
N GLU A 292 -51.15 -55.77 -24.25
CA GLU A 292 -50.94 -56.08 -25.68
C GLU A 292 -49.73 -57.00 -25.93
N VAL A 293 -49.01 -57.42 -24.89
CA VAL A 293 -47.82 -58.28 -24.96
C VAL A 293 -46.69 -57.67 -25.82
N ASP A 294 -46.58 -56.34 -25.87
CA ASP A 294 -45.53 -55.62 -26.60
C ASP A 294 -44.28 -55.41 -25.73
N ILE A 295 -43.51 -56.49 -25.64
CA ILE A 295 -42.26 -56.56 -24.85
C ILE A 295 -41.21 -55.56 -25.38
N LYS A 296 -41.26 -55.21 -26.68
CA LYS A 296 -40.27 -54.33 -27.30
C LYS A 296 -40.55 -52.87 -26.94
N ALA A 297 -41.81 -52.45 -26.98
CA ALA A 297 -42.24 -51.13 -26.52
C ALA A 297 -41.99 -50.96 -25.02
N ALA A 298 -42.31 -51.97 -24.20
CA ALA A 298 -42.06 -51.96 -22.76
C ALA A 298 -40.56 -51.79 -22.43
N LYS A 299 -39.67 -52.56 -23.07
CA LYS A 299 -38.22 -52.42 -22.89
C LYS A 299 -37.70 -51.04 -23.29
N THR A 300 -38.21 -50.48 -24.39
CA THR A 300 -37.79 -49.16 -24.88
C THR A 300 -38.20 -48.06 -23.90
N ALA A 301 -39.41 -48.14 -23.34
CA ALA A 301 -39.87 -47.22 -22.30
C ALA A 301 -39.04 -47.35 -21.01
N MET A 302 -38.72 -48.57 -20.57
CA MET A 302 -37.87 -48.77 -19.38
C MET A 302 -36.48 -48.16 -19.55
N ILE A 303 -35.85 -48.32 -20.71
CA ILE A 303 -34.54 -47.71 -21.02
C ILE A 303 -34.63 -46.18 -21.08
N LEU A 304 -35.73 -45.63 -21.62
CA LEU A 304 -35.94 -44.18 -21.63
C LEU A 304 -36.10 -43.62 -20.21
N ALA A 305 -36.77 -44.35 -19.30
CA ALA A 305 -36.95 -43.93 -17.91
C ALA A 305 -35.61 -43.77 -17.16
N GLU A 306 -34.56 -44.50 -17.54
CA GLU A 306 -33.22 -44.40 -16.97
C GLU A 306 -32.58 -43.01 -17.17
N THR A 307 -32.99 -42.25 -18.19
CA THR A 307 -32.44 -40.91 -18.47
C THR A 307 -32.96 -39.81 -17.54
N PHE A 308 -34.03 -40.05 -16.79
CA PHE A 308 -34.76 -39.03 -16.02
C PHE A 308 -34.63 -39.13 -14.48
N PHE A 309 -33.90 -40.11 -13.93
CA PHE A 309 -33.88 -40.40 -12.49
C PHE A 309 -32.80 -39.63 -11.67
N PHE A 310 -33.10 -39.40 -10.38
CA PHE A 310 -32.18 -38.94 -9.32
C PHE A 310 -32.29 -39.93 -8.14
N PRO A 311 -31.23 -40.62 -7.67
CA PRO A 311 -31.41 -41.74 -6.75
C PRO A 311 -31.44 -41.31 -5.28
N LYS A 312 -32.35 -41.90 -4.51
CA LYS A 312 -32.17 -42.17 -3.07
C LYS A 312 -31.84 -43.66 -2.96
N THR A 313 -30.58 -43.99 -2.72
CA THR A 313 -30.08 -45.37 -2.66
C THR A 313 -30.48 -46.08 -1.37
N THR A 314 -31.05 -47.28 -1.48
CA THR A 314 -31.21 -48.23 -0.36
C THR A 314 -30.46 -49.53 -0.70
N GLN A 315 -29.79 -50.11 0.30
CA GLN A 315 -28.95 -51.31 0.18
C GLN A 315 -29.73 -52.53 -0.36
N GLU A 316 -31.04 -52.61 -0.08
CA GLU A 316 -31.92 -53.69 -0.57
C GLU A 316 -32.02 -53.79 -2.10
N PHE A 317 -31.87 -52.66 -2.82
CA PHE A 317 -32.00 -52.66 -4.28
C PHE A 317 -30.87 -53.47 -4.93
N TRP A 318 -29.63 -53.21 -4.50
CA TRP A 318 -28.44 -53.83 -5.08
C TRP A 318 -28.38 -55.33 -4.82
N GLU A 319 -28.80 -55.77 -3.64
CA GLU A 319 -28.90 -57.19 -3.30
C GLU A 319 -29.93 -57.92 -4.17
N LYS A 320 -31.13 -57.35 -4.33
CA LYS A 320 -32.18 -57.94 -5.18
C LYS A 320 -31.76 -57.98 -6.65
N ALA A 321 -31.12 -56.92 -7.14
CA ALA A 321 -30.63 -56.85 -8.51
C ALA A 321 -29.50 -57.87 -8.79
N LEU A 322 -28.58 -58.05 -7.84
CA LEU A 322 -27.51 -59.04 -7.93
C LEU A 322 -28.08 -60.47 -7.97
N LEU A 323 -29.04 -60.79 -7.09
CA LEU A 323 -29.69 -62.12 -7.07
C LEU A 323 -30.43 -62.43 -8.37
N LEU A 324 -31.11 -61.44 -8.97
CA LEU A 324 -31.77 -61.58 -10.26
C LEU A 324 -30.76 -61.84 -11.39
N ALA A 325 -29.63 -61.12 -11.40
CA ALA A 325 -28.58 -61.30 -12.41
C ALA A 325 -27.88 -62.67 -12.30
N ILE A 326 -27.61 -63.14 -11.08
CA ILE A 326 -27.09 -64.49 -10.83
C ILE A 326 -28.09 -65.54 -11.32
N GLY A 327 -29.38 -65.35 -11.00
CA GLY A 327 -30.46 -66.22 -11.45
C GLY A 327 -30.56 -66.33 -12.97
N GLU A 328 -30.43 -65.21 -13.69
CA GLU A 328 -30.45 -65.18 -15.16
C GLU A 328 -29.27 -65.97 -15.76
N GLU A 329 -28.05 -65.78 -15.24
CA GLU A 329 -26.87 -66.52 -15.75
C GLU A 329 -26.94 -68.02 -15.48
N LEU A 330 -27.49 -68.42 -14.34
CA LEU A 330 -27.72 -69.84 -14.04
C LEU A 330 -28.75 -70.46 -15.00
N GLN A 331 -29.77 -69.71 -15.41
CA GLN A 331 -30.78 -70.16 -16.37
C GLN A 331 -30.27 -70.30 -17.80
N ARG A 332 -29.22 -69.56 -18.21
CA ARG A 332 -28.65 -69.68 -19.57
C ARG A 332 -28.03 -71.04 -19.83
N THR A 333 -27.58 -71.74 -18.79
CA THR A 333 -27.01 -73.09 -18.89
C THR A 333 -27.51 -73.95 -17.73
N PRO A 334 -28.78 -74.40 -17.78
CA PRO A 334 -29.41 -75.09 -16.66
C PRO A 334 -28.71 -76.41 -16.36
N GLN A 335 -28.44 -76.70 -15.09
CA GLN A 335 -27.97 -78.02 -14.69
C GLN A 335 -29.13 -79.02 -14.74
N PRO A 336 -28.88 -80.27 -15.20
CA PRO A 336 -29.92 -81.28 -15.35
C PRO A 336 -30.49 -81.79 -14.02
N CYS A 337 -29.77 -81.61 -12.91
CA CYS A 337 -30.22 -81.91 -11.55
C CYS A 337 -29.60 -80.90 -10.56
N PRO A 338 -30.21 -80.72 -9.38
CA PRO A 338 -29.60 -79.93 -8.30
C PRO A 338 -28.20 -80.45 -7.95
N TRP A 339 -27.26 -79.53 -7.77
CA TRP A 339 -25.88 -79.84 -7.35
C TRP A 339 -25.76 -80.61 -6.02
N GLU A 340 -26.78 -80.57 -5.16
CA GLU A 340 -26.87 -81.29 -3.88
C GLU A 340 -27.01 -82.80 -4.08
N ASP A 341 -27.60 -83.20 -5.20
CA ASP A 341 -27.82 -84.60 -5.58
C ASP A 341 -26.60 -85.21 -6.30
N LEU A 342 -25.55 -84.42 -6.56
CA LEU A 342 -24.32 -84.89 -7.20
C LEU A 342 -23.39 -85.56 -6.18
N PRO A 343 -22.81 -86.74 -6.50
CA PRO A 343 -21.87 -87.42 -5.61
C PRO A 343 -20.57 -86.61 -5.45
N SER A 344 -20.12 -86.44 -4.21
CA SER A 344 -18.83 -85.80 -3.88
C SER A 344 -17.68 -86.82 -3.97
N GLY A 345 -16.52 -86.37 -4.45
CA GLY A 345 -15.30 -87.20 -4.53
C GLY A 345 -15.26 -88.22 -5.66
N VAL A 346 -16.17 -88.14 -6.64
CA VAL A 346 -16.21 -89.03 -7.81
C VAL A 346 -15.83 -88.26 -9.09
N PRO A 347 -14.88 -88.74 -9.91
CA PRO A 347 -14.54 -88.11 -11.19
C PRO A 347 -15.72 -88.13 -12.18
N LYS A 348 -15.74 -87.15 -13.12
CA LYS A 348 -16.73 -87.03 -14.20
C LYS A 348 -17.13 -88.39 -14.79
N HIS A 349 -18.42 -88.73 -14.75
CA HIS A 349 -18.97 -89.89 -15.43
C HIS A 349 -20.27 -89.50 -16.14
N ASN A 350 -20.46 -89.98 -17.38
CA ASN A 350 -21.66 -89.73 -18.20
C ASN A 350 -22.01 -88.25 -18.46
N GLY A 351 -21.02 -87.36 -18.58
CA GLY A 351 -21.25 -85.96 -18.96
C GLY A 351 -21.88 -85.08 -17.87
N LEU A 352 -22.09 -85.60 -16.67
CA LEU A 352 -22.50 -84.83 -15.49
C LEU A 352 -21.27 -84.24 -14.77
N PRO A 353 -21.29 -82.95 -14.39
CA PRO A 353 -20.21 -82.36 -13.61
C PRO A 353 -20.11 -82.99 -12.22
N SER A 354 -18.92 -83.00 -11.62
CA SER A 354 -18.82 -83.35 -10.19
C SER A 354 -19.50 -82.28 -9.33
N ARG A 355 -19.85 -82.61 -8.09
CA ARG A 355 -20.42 -81.62 -7.15
C ARG A 355 -19.50 -80.41 -6.99
N GLU A 356 -18.19 -80.66 -6.92
CA GLU A 356 -17.17 -79.62 -6.78
C GLU A 356 -17.11 -78.71 -8.03
N GLU A 357 -17.23 -79.28 -9.24
CA GLU A 357 -17.29 -78.50 -10.49
C GLU A 357 -18.59 -77.66 -10.59
N ALA A 358 -19.71 -78.20 -10.12
CA ALA A 358 -20.97 -77.47 -10.05
C ALA A 358 -20.90 -76.29 -9.07
N VAL A 359 -20.28 -76.50 -7.90
CA VAL A 359 -20.09 -75.44 -6.90
C VAL A 359 -19.16 -74.34 -7.40
N CYS A 360 -18.01 -74.72 -7.95
CA CYS A 360 -17.08 -73.76 -8.55
C CYS A 360 -17.74 -72.93 -9.67
N ARG A 361 -18.65 -73.52 -10.45
CA ARG A 361 -19.39 -72.79 -11.49
C ARG A 361 -20.29 -71.70 -10.90
N VAL A 362 -21.04 -72.00 -9.84
CA VAL A 362 -21.89 -71.01 -9.17
C VAL A 362 -21.03 -69.90 -8.58
N HIS A 363 -19.95 -70.24 -7.90
CA HIS A 363 -19.02 -69.24 -7.31
C HIS A 363 -18.41 -68.32 -8.37
N ASN A 364 -18.04 -68.85 -9.54
CA ASN A 364 -17.53 -68.05 -10.65
C ASN A 364 -18.56 -67.07 -11.22
N ILE A 365 -19.83 -67.47 -11.28
CA ILE A 365 -20.93 -66.60 -11.72
C ILE A 365 -21.15 -65.48 -10.69
N VAL A 366 -21.25 -65.83 -9.41
CA VAL A 366 -21.42 -64.85 -8.32
C VAL A 366 -20.26 -63.86 -8.30
N PHE A 367 -19.02 -64.35 -8.39
CA PHE A 367 -17.81 -63.52 -8.46
C PHE A 367 -17.85 -62.54 -9.65
N GLY A 368 -18.21 -63.03 -10.85
CA GLY A 368 -18.30 -62.19 -12.05
C GLY A 368 -19.38 -61.11 -11.96
N GLN A 369 -20.57 -61.49 -11.47
CA GLN A 369 -21.68 -60.55 -11.28
C GLN A 369 -21.35 -59.50 -10.21
N LEU A 370 -20.78 -59.91 -9.07
CA LEU A 370 -20.41 -58.99 -8.00
C LEU A 370 -19.34 -57.97 -8.45
N GLY A 371 -18.39 -58.39 -9.29
CA GLY A 371 -17.42 -57.49 -9.92
C GLY A 371 -18.07 -56.47 -10.88
N SER A 372 -19.05 -56.89 -11.68
CA SER A 372 -19.78 -55.99 -12.59
C SER A 372 -20.64 -54.97 -11.82
N PHE A 373 -21.36 -55.42 -10.80
CA PHE A 373 -22.21 -54.55 -9.98
C PHE A 373 -21.39 -53.53 -9.18
N THR A 374 -20.17 -53.88 -8.77
CA THR A 374 -19.23 -52.93 -8.16
C THR A 374 -18.93 -51.74 -9.09
N LEU A 375 -18.69 -52.00 -10.38
CA LEU A 375 -18.44 -50.95 -11.38
C LEU A 375 -19.70 -50.10 -11.61
N SER A 376 -20.88 -50.73 -11.72
CA SER A 376 -22.13 -49.99 -11.86
C SER A 376 -22.43 -49.12 -10.64
N MET A 377 -22.21 -49.60 -9.42
CA MET A 377 -22.38 -48.81 -8.20
C MET A 377 -21.46 -47.57 -8.17
N LEU A 378 -20.23 -47.69 -8.71
CA LEU A 378 -19.32 -46.55 -8.88
C LEU A 378 -19.85 -45.52 -9.89
N GLU A 379 -20.40 -45.97 -11.02
CA GLU A 379 -21.00 -45.09 -12.04
C GLU A 379 -22.22 -44.32 -11.52
N PHE A 380 -22.95 -44.89 -10.55
CA PHE A 380 -24.07 -44.25 -9.86
C PHE A 380 -23.67 -43.42 -8.63
N GLU A 381 -22.38 -43.13 -8.46
CA GLU A 381 -21.82 -42.31 -7.36
C GLU A 381 -22.16 -42.84 -5.95
N VAL A 382 -22.34 -44.17 -5.80
CA VAL A 382 -22.54 -44.77 -4.48
C VAL A 382 -21.26 -44.58 -3.65
N PRO A 383 -21.35 -44.11 -2.39
CA PRO A 383 -20.17 -43.88 -1.57
C PRO A 383 -19.32 -45.15 -1.41
N LEU A 384 -18.01 -45.03 -1.64
CA LEU A 384 -17.05 -46.15 -1.62
C LEU A 384 -17.15 -47.06 -0.37
N PRO A 385 -17.31 -46.55 0.87
CA PRO A 385 -17.47 -47.41 2.04
C PRO A 385 -18.72 -48.30 1.99
N GLN A 386 -19.78 -47.84 1.32
CA GLN A 386 -21.00 -48.63 1.14
C GLN A 386 -20.80 -49.73 0.08
N ILE A 387 -20.00 -49.47 -0.95
CA ILE A 387 -19.62 -50.47 -1.95
C ILE A 387 -18.75 -51.55 -1.30
N GLU A 388 -17.74 -51.16 -0.51
CA GLU A 388 -16.91 -52.09 0.28
C GLU A 388 -17.78 -52.99 1.18
N SER A 389 -18.65 -52.38 1.98
CA SER A 389 -19.54 -53.13 2.87
C SER A 389 -20.46 -54.08 2.11
N PHE A 390 -21.01 -53.67 0.96
CA PHE A 390 -21.85 -54.51 0.12
C PHE A 390 -21.09 -55.72 -0.45
N VAL A 391 -19.90 -55.51 -1.02
CA VAL A 391 -19.07 -56.57 -1.61
C VAL A 391 -18.66 -57.59 -0.55
N GLU A 392 -18.23 -57.14 0.63
CA GLU A 392 -17.88 -58.03 1.73
C GLU A 392 -19.08 -58.87 2.20
N THR A 393 -20.23 -58.23 2.40
CA THR A 393 -21.45 -58.90 2.86
C THR A 393 -21.89 -59.98 1.86
N MET A 394 -21.84 -59.70 0.55
CA MET A 394 -22.21 -60.66 -0.48
C MET A 394 -21.16 -61.77 -0.66
N CYS A 395 -19.87 -61.48 -0.48
CA CYS A 395 -18.81 -62.50 -0.47
C CYS A 395 -19.00 -63.51 0.67
N ASP A 396 -19.38 -63.01 1.86
CA ASP A 396 -19.70 -63.83 3.03
C ASP A 396 -20.98 -64.64 2.83
N ALA A 397 -22.07 -64.00 2.36
CA ALA A 397 -23.36 -64.64 2.15
C ALA A 397 -23.33 -65.77 1.12
N HIS A 398 -22.42 -65.70 0.14
CA HIS A 398 -22.28 -66.71 -0.92
C HIS A 398 -21.04 -67.60 -0.78
N GLU A 399 -20.37 -67.60 0.38
CA GLU A 399 -19.24 -68.49 0.71
C GLU A 399 -18.13 -68.53 -0.37
N LEU A 400 -17.86 -67.39 -1.03
CA LEU A 400 -16.82 -67.32 -2.07
C LEU A 400 -15.45 -67.73 -1.53
N ALA A 401 -14.64 -68.38 -2.36
CA ALA A 401 -13.31 -68.85 -1.96
C ALA A 401 -12.35 -67.68 -1.64
N GLU A 402 -11.39 -67.91 -0.75
CA GLU A 402 -10.52 -66.85 -0.20
C GLU A 402 -9.67 -66.15 -1.28
N ASP A 403 -9.30 -66.87 -2.33
CA ASP A 403 -8.63 -66.36 -3.53
C ASP A 403 -9.52 -65.41 -4.36
N GLN A 404 -10.80 -65.74 -4.52
CA GLN A 404 -11.79 -64.89 -5.20
C GLN A 404 -12.09 -63.62 -4.41
N ARG A 405 -12.25 -63.74 -3.08
CA ARG A 405 -12.42 -62.59 -2.18
C ARG A 405 -11.22 -61.64 -2.24
N PHE A 406 -10.01 -62.20 -2.22
CA PHE A 406 -8.78 -61.43 -2.36
C PHE A 406 -8.74 -60.66 -3.68
N LEU A 407 -9.15 -61.28 -4.80
CA LEU A 407 -9.16 -60.61 -6.10
C LEU A 407 -10.17 -59.45 -6.16
N LEU A 408 -11.37 -59.61 -5.60
CA LEU A 408 -12.37 -58.53 -5.54
C LEU A 408 -11.88 -57.36 -4.69
N ARG A 409 -11.31 -57.62 -3.50
CA ARG A 409 -10.71 -56.59 -2.64
C ARG A 409 -9.57 -55.86 -3.34
N LYS A 410 -8.70 -56.61 -4.01
CA LYS A 410 -7.56 -56.04 -4.75
C LYS A 410 -8.03 -55.15 -5.90
N ASN A 411 -9.03 -55.58 -6.68
CA ASN A 411 -9.60 -54.78 -7.76
C ASN A 411 -10.23 -53.48 -7.22
N LEU A 412 -10.92 -53.55 -6.08
CA LEU A 412 -11.51 -52.39 -5.43
C LEU A 412 -10.44 -51.40 -4.92
N GLN A 413 -9.36 -51.92 -4.35
CA GLN A 413 -8.19 -51.12 -3.93
C GLN A 413 -7.42 -50.51 -5.11
N GLU A 414 -7.29 -51.21 -6.23
CA GLU A 414 -6.68 -50.66 -7.45
C GLU A 414 -7.55 -49.52 -8.01
N ILE A 415 -8.88 -49.67 -8.01
CA ILE A 415 -9.81 -48.59 -8.37
C ILE A 415 -9.66 -47.39 -7.40
N PHE A 416 -9.52 -47.65 -6.10
CA PHE A 416 -9.28 -46.64 -5.07
C PHE A 416 -7.98 -45.84 -5.30
N VAL A 417 -6.91 -46.50 -5.72
CA VAL A 417 -5.63 -45.85 -6.08
C VAL A 417 -5.75 -45.06 -7.38
N THR A 418 -6.55 -45.53 -8.33
CA THR A 418 -6.72 -44.88 -9.64
C THR A 418 -7.61 -43.63 -9.58
N LEU A 419 -8.54 -43.57 -8.63
CA LEU A 419 -9.44 -42.43 -8.38
C LEU A 419 -8.87 -41.37 -7.43
N ARG A 420 -7.69 -41.60 -6.81
CA ARG A 420 -6.95 -40.52 -6.14
C ARG A 420 -6.32 -39.58 -7.17
N PRO A 421 -6.33 -38.25 -6.96
CA PRO A 421 -5.57 -37.33 -7.82
C PRO A 421 -4.08 -37.72 -7.79
N LYS A 422 -3.49 -37.94 -8.97
CA LYS A 422 -2.08 -38.26 -9.13
C LYS A 422 -1.21 -37.02 -8.91
N ASP A 423 -0.41 -37.02 -7.87
CA ASP A 423 0.89 -36.35 -7.85
C ASP A 423 2.01 -37.38 -8.10
N SER A 424 2.75 -37.12 -9.19
CA SER A 424 4.13 -37.49 -9.54
C SER A 424 4.72 -38.87 -9.15
N GLU A 425 5.15 -39.63 -10.17
CA GLU A 425 6.37 -40.47 -10.07
C GLU A 425 7.35 -40.13 -11.23
N PRO A 426 8.67 -40.10 -10.99
CA PRO A 426 9.68 -39.80 -12.01
C PRO A 426 10.21 -41.09 -12.66
N ALA A 427 10.29 -41.12 -13.99
CA ALA A 427 10.90 -42.24 -14.72
C ALA A 427 12.22 -41.81 -15.36
N ASN A 428 13.32 -42.45 -14.94
CA ASN A 428 14.57 -42.49 -15.69
C ASN A 428 15.02 -43.94 -15.91
N LYS A 429 15.53 -44.20 -17.12
CA LYS A 429 16.35 -45.33 -17.63
C LYS A 429 15.65 -46.58 -18.18
N ARG A 430 15.76 -46.75 -19.51
CA ARG A 430 16.61 -47.73 -20.26
C ARG A 430 16.00 -47.90 -21.67
N ARG A 431 16.73 -47.68 -22.77
CA ARG A 431 17.64 -48.68 -23.38
C ARG A 431 18.55 -48.05 -24.45
N ARG A 432 19.79 -48.55 -24.50
CA ARG A 432 20.79 -48.40 -25.57
C ARG A 432 20.35 -49.14 -26.84
N ALA A 433 20.72 -48.63 -28.02
CA ALA A 433 21.79 -49.16 -28.90
C ALA A 433 21.57 -48.87 -30.41
N ALA A 434 22.70 -48.74 -31.12
CA ALA A 434 22.94 -48.67 -32.57
C ALA A 434 22.71 -47.30 -33.25
N ALA A 435 23.72 -46.45 -33.47
CA ALA A 435 24.91 -46.56 -34.34
C ALA A 435 24.63 -46.22 -35.82
N ASN A 436 25.16 -45.07 -36.28
CA ASN A 436 26.07 -44.92 -37.43
C ASN A 436 26.43 -43.43 -37.61
N CYS A 437 27.72 -43.08 -37.48
CA CYS A 437 28.65 -42.72 -38.58
C CYS A 437 28.33 -41.32 -39.16
N THR A 438 29.21 -40.31 -39.25
CA THR A 438 30.66 -40.30 -39.41
C THR A 438 31.18 -38.88 -39.16
N THR A 439 32.42 -38.79 -38.71
CA THR A 439 33.22 -37.57 -38.53
C THR A 439 33.65 -36.93 -39.86
N THR A 440 33.62 -35.59 -39.95
CA THR A 440 34.67 -34.82 -40.64
C THR A 440 34.97 -33.54 -39.87
N ASN A 441 36.26 -33.32 -39.65
CA ASN A 441 36.86 -32.31 -38.80
C ASN A 441 37.46 -31.23 -39.71
N GLU A 442 36.97 -29.99 -39.69
CA GLU A 442 37.69 -28.82 -40.21
C GLU A 442 37.38 -27.56 -39.37
N LYS A 443 38.42 -26.77 -39.08
CA LYS A 443 38.38 -25.40 -38.53
C LYS A 443 39.51 -24.61 -39.21
N PRO A 444 39.46 -23.27 -39.26
CA PRO A 444 38.31 -22.35 -39.40
C PRO A 444 38.58 -21.24 -40.46
N PRO A 445 37.68 -20.24 -40.61
CA PRO A 445 38.20 -18.88 -40.41
C PRO A 445 37.34 -18.05 -39.46
N ASN A 446 38.02 -17.03 -38.94
CA ASN A 446 37.70 -16.18 -37.81
C ASN A 446 36.39 -15.38 -37.98
N ARG A 447 35.30 -15.76 -37.28
CA ARG A 447 34.12 -14.91 -37.08
C ARG A 447 33.96 -14.61 -35.59
N LYS A 448 33.93 -13.31 -35.26
CA LYS A 448 33.65 -12.77 -33.92
C LYS A 448 32.44 -13.51 -33.32
N ARG A 449 32.67 -14.35 -32.30
CA ARG A 449 31.62 -15.06 -31.56
C ARG A 449 30.76 -14.04 -30.82
N PHE A 450 29.59 -13.71 -31.37
CA PHE A 450 28.51 -13.17 -30.56
C PHE A 450 28.03 -14.31 -29.66
N LEU A 451 28.27 -14.20 -28.34
CA LEU A 451 27.80 -15.19 -27.38
C LEU A 451 26.29 -15.09 -27.28
N LYS A 452 25.60 -16.18 -27.61
CA LYS A 452 24.15 -16.30 -27.49
C LYS A 452 23.73 -16.32 -26.01
N PHE A 453 22.52 -15.86 -25.75
CA PHE A 453 21.92 -15.98 -24.42
C PHE A 453 21.55 -17.44 -24.17
N LEU A 454 21.96 -17.99 -23.02
CA LEU A 454 21.60 -19.34 -22.59
C LEU A 454 20.47 -19.27 -21.56
N LYS A 455 19.52 -20.19 -21.60
CA LYS A 455 18.42 -20.26 -20.62
C LYS A 455 18.91 -20.33 -19.17
N SER A 456 20.05 -20.97 -18.94
CA SER A 456 20.70 -21.01 -17.62
C SER A 456 21.09 -19.62 -17.09
N HIS A 457 21.20 -18.59 -17.94
CA HIS A 457 21.50 -17.24 -17.50
C HIS A 457 20.34 -16.58 -16.75
N GLU A 458 19.10 -16.99 -17.02
CA GLU A 458 17.90 -16.42 -16.38
C GLU A 458 17.97 -16.65 -14.87
N LEU A 459 18.15 -17.90 -14.46
CA LEU A 459 18.27 -18.30 -13.05
C LEU A 459 19.65 -17.98 -12.46
N LYS A 460 20.74 -18.15 -13.22
CA LYS A 460 22.08 -17.97 -12.64
C LYS A 460 22.43 -16.51 -12.34
N PHE A 461 21.85 -15.58 -13.12
CA PHE A 461 22.17 -14.17 -13.03
C PHE A 461 20.94 -13.28 -12.79
N GLY A 462 19.74 -13.82 -12.62
CA GLY A 462 18.54 -13.00 -12.40
C GLY A 462 18.20 -12.11 -13.60
N LEU A 463 18.16 -12.69 -14.79
CA LEU A 463 17.92 -12.00 -16.06
C LEU A 463 16.62 -12.48 -16.73
N GLU A 464 15.99 -11.63 -17.53
CA GLU A 464 14.76 -11.98 -18.26
C GLU A 464 14.84 -11.57 -19.74
N PRO A 465 14.55 -12.49 -20.69
CA PRO A 465 14.46 -12.15 -22.12
C PRO A 465 13.25 -11.29 -22.44
N VAL A 466 13.49 -10.10 -23.00
CA VAL A 466 12.41 -9.13 -23.32
C VAL A 466 12.24 -8.90 -24.83
N ALA A 467 13.19 -9.34 -25.66
CA ALA A 467 13.01 -9.36 -27.11
C ALA A 467 13.76 -10.52 -27.75
N ARG A 468 13.19 -11.05 -28.84
CA ARG A 468 13.75 -12.13 -29.66
C ARG A 468 13.80 -11.69 -31.12
N ASP A 469 14.76 -12.21 -31.86
CA ASP A 469 14.86 -12.01 -33.31
C ASP A 469 13.74 -12.80 -34.00
N VAL A 470 13.04 -12.14 -34.94
CA VAL A 470 11.82 -12.68 -35.55
C VAL A 470 12.12 -13.85 -36.50
N ALA A 471 13.31 -13.86 -37.12
CA ALA A 471 13.68 -14.89 -38.08
C ALA A 471 14.34 -16.12 -37.42
N THR A 472 15.11 -15.90 -36.36
CA THR A 472 15.93 -16.95 -35.72
C THR A 472 15.42 -17.41 -34.36
N GLY A 473 14.53 -16.64 -33.70
CA GLY A 473 14.05 -16.90 -32.35
C GLY A 473 15.08 -16.66 -31.23
N ASP A 474 16.32 -16.29 -31.60
CA ASP A 474 17.40 -16.00 -30.67
C ASP A 474 17.07 -14.74 -29.83
N VAL A 475 17.41 -14.76 -28.54
CA VAL A 475 17.21 -13.60 -27.67
C VAL A 475 18.09 -12.44 -28.13
N THR A 476 17.52 -11.26 -28.31
CA THR A 476 18.23 -10.05 -28.75
C THR A 476 18.39 -9.01 -27.64
N LEU A 477 17.51 -9.06 -26.64
CA LEU A 477 17.48 -8.14 -25.51
C LEU A 477 17.14 -8.89 -24.22
N VAL A 478 17.95 -8.71 -23.17
CA VAL A 478 17.64 -9.17 -21.82
C VAL A 478 17.67 -8.03 -20.82
N VAL A 479 16.78 -8.06 -19.83
CA VAL A 479 16.69 -7.09 -18.74
C VAL A 479 17.24 -7.68 -17.45
N CYS A 480 17.86 -6.84 -16.63
CA CYS A 480 18.24 -7.19 -15.27
C CYS A 480 17.02 -7.13 -14.35
N ARG A 481 16.60 -8.27 -13.78
CA ARG A 481 15.42 -8.33 -12.89
C ARG A 481 15.66 -7.54 -11.60
N PHE A 482 16.90 -7.45 -11.12
CA PHE A 482 17.22 -6.61 -9.95
C PHE A 482 16.99 -5.12 -10.23
N CYS A 483 17.40 -4.63 -11.40
CA CYS A 483 17.11 -3.25 -11.83
C CYS A 483 15.61 -3.00 -11.99
N GLN A 484 14.88 -3.98 -12.52
CA GLN A 484 13.45 -3.89 -12.79
C GLN A 484 12.61 -3.85 -11.50
N HIS A 485 12.93 -4.69 -10.51
CA HIS A 485 12.13 -4.83 -9.29
C HIS A 485 12.66 -3.98 -8.13
N PHE A 486 13.97 -3.95 -7.89
CA PHE A 486 14.56 -3.29 -6.73
C PHE A 486 15.14 -1.91 -7.05
N GLY A 487 15.40 -1.62 -8.33
CA GLY A 487 16.16 -0.44 -8.73
C GLY A 487 17.65 -0.57 -8.37
N ARG A 488 18.44 0.48 -8.57
CA ARG A 488 19.89 0.45 -8.30
C ARG A 488 20.22 0.87 -6.88
N GLU A 489 21.04 0.08 -6.20
CA GLU A 489 21.57 0.37 -4.87
C GLU A 489 22.53 1.57 -4.92
N GLN A 490 22.54 2.35 -3.84
CA GLN A 490 23.44 3.48 -3.68
C GLN A 490 24.75 3.03 -3.04
N ARG A 491 25.88 3.41 -3.65
CA ARG A 491 27.19 3.04 -3.10
C ARG A 491 27.60 3.99 -1.99
N PRO A 492 28.04 3.47 -0.83
CA PRO A 492 28.46 4.30 0.29
C PRO A 492 29.65 5.22 -0.05
N GLU A 493 30.46 4.88 -1.06
CA GLU A 493 31.67 5.61 -1.41
C GLU A 493 31.49 6.72 -2.48
N LYS A 494 30.30 6.86 -3.10
CA LYS A 494 30.10 7.83 -4.20
C LYS A 494 29.18 8.98 -3.81
N LYS A 495 29.69 10.21 -3.96
CA LYS A 495 29.00 11.48 -3.66
C LYS A 495 27.81 11.82 -4.58
N ARG A 496 27.65 11.15 -5.73
CA ARG A 496 26.52 11.37 -6.67
C ARG A 496 25.46 10.28 -6.55
N ARG A 497 24.18 10.68 -6.56
CA ARG A 497 23.01 9.77 -6.51
C ARG A 497 23.02 8.84 -7.73
N SER A 498 22.73 7.55 -7.50
CA SER A 498 22.71 6.52 -8.56
C SER A 498 21.59 6.80 -9.57
N THR A 499 21.83 6.52 -10.85
CA THR A 499 20.84 6.70 -11.93
C THR A 499 19.68 5.71 -11.79
N LYS A 500 18.44 6.17 -12.01
CA LYS A 500 17.21 5.35 -11.89
C LYS A 500 16.92 4.42 -13.08
N ASN A 501 17.79 4.37 -14.09
CA ASN A 501 17.50 3.66 -15.35
C ASN A 501 17.69 2.14 -15.22
N VAL A 502 16.70 1.38 -15.68
CA VAL A 502 16.76 -0.09 -15.79
C VAL A 502 17.85 -0.51 -16.78
N LYS A 503 18.66 -1.51 -16.43
CA LYS A 503 19.73 -2.01 -17.28
C LYS A 503 19.21 -3.08 -18.23
N TYR A 504 19.45 -2.86 -19.53
CA TYR A 504 19.28 -3.83 -20.59
C TYR A 504 20.63 -4.23 -21.19
N PHE A 505 20.77 -5.50 -21.57
CA PHE A 505 21.91 -6.04 -22.28
C PHE A 505 21.50 -6.38 -23.71
N ARG A 506 22.25 -5.88 -24.70
CA ARG A 506 22.01 -6.04 -26.13
C ARG A 506 23.20 -6.75 -26.77
N SER A 507 22.90 -7.63 -27.74
CA SER A 507 23.82 -8.17 -28.76
C SER A 507 25.06 -8.96 -28.32
N SER A 508 25.52 -8.89 -27.07
CA SER A 508 26.62 -9.69 -26.50
C SER A 508 26.26 -10.14 -25.08
N PHE A 509 25.91 -11.43 -24.92
CA PHE A 509 25.45 -12.01 -23.65
C PHE A 509 26.61 -12.61 -22.84
N ARG A 510 27.67 -11.83 -22.63
CA ARG A 510 28.81 -12.27 -21.84
C ARG A 510 28.49 -12.21 -20.35
N THR A 511 28.84 -13.26 -19.61
CA THR A 511 28.52 -13.40 -18.18
C THR A 511 29.28 -12.44 -17.29
N ASP A 512 30.50 -12.02 -17.69
CA ASP A 512 31.30 -11.03 -16.97
C ASP A 512 30.61 -9.67 -16.90
N GLN A 513 29.87 -9.28 -17.93
CA GLN A 513 29.10 -8.03 -17.95
C GLN A 513 27.91 -8.05 -16.97
N TYR A 514 27.31 -9.22 -16.75
CA TYR A 514 26.23 -9.38 -15.77
C TYR A 514 26.76 -9.24 -14.35
N GLN A 515 27.81 -10.00 -14.03
CA GLN A 515 28.46 -9.96 -12.71
C GLN A 515 28.96 -8.55 -12.38
N GLN A 516 29.68 -7.94 -13.32
CA GLN A 516 30.17 -6.57 -13.14
C GLN A 516 29.00 -5.61 -12.90
N HIS A 517 27.89 -5.72 -13.63
CA HIS A 517 26.73 -4.87 -13.38
C HIS A 517 26.12 -5.08 -11.99
N HIS A 518 25.96 -6.33 -11.54
CA HIS A 518 25.38 -6.67 -10.25
C HIS A 518 26.25 -6.22 -9.08
N GLU A 519 27.55 -6.51 -9.11
CA GLU A 519 28.51 -6.03 -8.11
C GLU A 519 28.52 -4.50 -8.02
N LEU A 520 28.36 -3.84 -9.16
CA LEU A 520 28.37 -2.38 -9.25
C LEU A 520 27.03 -1.72 -8.89
N SER A 521 25.89 -2.39 -9.06
CA SER A 521 24.57 -1.74 -8.99
C SER A 521 23.60 -2.39 -8.00
N HIS A 522 23.91 -3.59 -7.51
CA HIS A 522 23.07 -4.45 -6.67
C HIS A 522 23.94 -5.27 -5.71
N GLY A 523 24.94 -4.64 -5.06
CA GLY A 523 25.96 -5.36 -4.29
C GLY A 523 25.38 -6.21 -3.15
N GLN A 524 24.34 -5.73 -2.46
CA GLN A 524 23.70 -6.47 -1.38
C GLN A 524 22.72 -7.52 -1.91
N THR A 525 21.82 -7.14 -2.82
CA THR A 525 20.83 -8.07 -3.40
C THR A 525 21.52 -9.21 -4.15
N TRP A 526 22.60 -8.93 -4.88
CA TRP A 526 23.38 -9.94 -5.60
C TRP A 526 24.08 -10.93 -4.66
N ALA A 527 24.70 -10.44 -3.58
CA ALA A 527 25.33 -11.30 -2.60
C ALA A 527 24.33 -12.27 -1.94
N ARG A 528 23.11 -11.77 -1.64
CA ARG A 528 22.01 -12.61 -1.15
C ARG A 528 21.58 -13.65 -2.18
N TYR A 529 21.37 -13.24 -3.43
CA TYR A 529 20.97 -14.13 -4.51
C TYR A 529 22.00 -15.22 -4.83
N GLN A 530 23.29 -14.90 -4.69
CA GLN A 530 24.38 -15.87 -4.84
C GLN A 530 24.46 -16.87 -3.68
N ALA A 531 24.04 -16.45 -2.47
CA ALA A 531 24.01 -17.32 -1.29
C ALA A 531 22.81 -18.28 -1.30
N SER A 532 21.74 -17.99 -2.05
CA SER A 532 20.57 -18.86 -2.19
C SER A 532 20.87 -20.10 -3.05
N SER A 533 20.37 -21.26 -2.61
CA SER A 533 20.46 -22.51 -3.36
C SER A 533 19.62 -22.48 -4.65
N ASP A 534 19.90 -23.37 -5.61
CA ASP A 534 19.08 -23.49 -6.83
C ASP A 534 17.67 -24.06 -6.54
N GLU A 535 17.44 -24.64 -5.35
CA GLU A 535 16.14 -25.08 -4.84
C GLU A 535 15.37 -23.94 -4.14
N GLU A 536 16.08 -22.97 -3.54
CA GLU A 536 15.53 -21.76 -2.92
C GLU A 536 15.21 -20.65 -3.94
N LYS A 537 15.78 -20.71 -5.14
CA LYS A 537 15.41 -19.83 -6.26
C LYS A 537 14.06 -20.31 -6.81
N PRO A 538 13.06 -19.43 -6.95
CA PRO A 538 11.70 -19.85 -7.24
C PRO A 538 11.66 -20.71 -8.51
N GLN A 539 11.35 -21.99 -8.32
CA GLN A 539 10.98 -22.93 -9.39
C GLN A 539 9.53 -22.71 -9.84
N TYR A 540 8.79 -21.90 -9.08
CA TYR A 540 7.41 -21.53 -9.34
C TYR A 540 7.33 -20.48 -10.45
N THR A 541 6.38 -20.66 -11.36
CA THR A 541 6.00 -19.63 -12.33
C THR A 541 5.38 -18.42 -11.61
N GLU A 542 5.23 -17.30 -12.33
CA GLU A 542 4.55 -16.11 -11.80
C GLU A 542 3.09 -16.43 -11.41
N GLU A 543 2.42 -17.27 -12.19
CA GLU A 543 1.06 -17.75 -11.93
C GLU A 543 0.98 -18.55 -10.63
N GLN A 544 1.87 -19.54 -10.45
CA GLN A 544 1.94 -20.35 -9.22
C GLN A 544 2.26 -19.47 -8.00
N THR A 545 3.19 -18.52 -8.16
CA THR A 545 3.53 -17.57 -7.09
C THR A 545 2.32 -16.72 -6.70
N ALA A 546 1.57 -16.22 -7.67
CA ALA A 546 0.36 -15.44 -7.42
C ALA A 546 -0.73 -16.28 -6.71
N GLU A 547 -0.87 -17.56 -7.04
CA GLU A 547 -1.80 -18.47 -6.35
C GLU A 547 -1.42 -18.69 -4.88
N TYR A 548 -0.15 -18.96 -4.58
CA TYR A 548 0.30 -19.09 -3.19
C TYR A 548 0.13 -17.79 -2.40
N VAL A 549 0.42 -16.65 -3.01
CA VAL A 549 0.22 -15.34 -2.36
C VAL A 549 -1.27 -15.10 -2.08
N ARG A 550 -2.18 -15.41 -3.02
CA ARG A 550 -3.63 -15.33 -2.75
C ARG A 550 -4.04 -16.22 -1.59
N LEU A 551 -3.51 -17.43 -1.51
CA LEU A 551 -3.78 -18.36 -0.41
C LEU A 551 -3.29 -17.81 0.93
N ILE A 552 -2.07 -17.27 0.98
CA ILE A 552 -1.52 -16.62 2.18
C ILE A 552 -2.42 -15.47 2.64
N ILE A 553 -2.79 -14.56 1.74
CA ILE A 553 -3.67 -13.43 2.06
C ILE A 553 -5.03 -13.95 2.56
N ALA A 554 -5.63 -14.93 1.87
CA ALA A 554 -6.92 -15.49 2.26
C ALA A 554 -6.88 -16.13 3.66
N VAL A 555 -5.83 -16.89 3.95
CA VAL A 555 -5.63 -17.51 5.27
C VAL A 555 -5.40 -16.43 6.33
N SER A 556 -4.53 -15.45 6.09
CA SER A 556 -4.32 -14.32 7.01
C SER A 556 -5.63 -13.60 7.35
N LEU A 557 -6.44 -13.25 6.34
CA LEU A 557 -7.74 -12.60 6.55
C LEU A 557 -8.74 -13.51 7.27
N ASN A 558 -8.69 -14.83 7.04
CA ASN A 558 -9.53 -15.79 7.76
C ASN A 558 -9.15 -15.87 9.25
N VAL A 559 -7.86 -15.91 9.58
CA VAL A 559 -7.36 -15.86 10.96
C VAL A 559 -7.79 -14.55 11.62
N THR A 560 -7.59 -13.41 10.96
CA THR A 560 -8.05 -12.10 11.46
C THR A 560 -9.56 -12.08 11.70
N SER A 561 -10.35 -12.65 10.78
CA SER A 561 -11.81 -12.76 10.91
C SER A 561 -12.24 -13.62 12.09
N ARG A 562 -11.53 -14.71 12.38
CA ARG A 562 -11.79 -15.55 13.56
C ARG A 562 -11.53 -14.79 14.86
N LEU A 563 -10.37 -14.13 14.96
CA LEU A 563 -10.02 -13.30 16.12
C LEU A 563 -11.01 -12.17 16.39
N LEU A 564 -11.42 -11.47 15.33
CA LEU A 564 -12.43 -10.42 15.42
C LEU A 564 -13.80 -10.94 15.90
N ARG A 565 -14.14 -12.19 15.58
CA ARG A 565 -15.38 -12.83 16.05
C ARG A 565 -15.30 -13.26 17.52
N GLU A 566 -14.12 -13.65 17.98
CA GLU A 566 -13.82 -14.06 19.37
C GLU A 566 -13.64 -12.90 20.36
N CYS A 567 -13.69 -11.65 19.90
CA CYS A 567 -13.66 -10.46 20.76
C CYS A 567 -14.98 -9.68 20.71
N TRP A 568 -15.37 -9.08 21.85
CA TRP A 568 -16.53 -8.19 21.89
C TRP A 568 -16.24 -6.80 21.29
N ALA A 569 -14.97 -6.38 21.28
CA ALA A 569 -14.52 -5.10 20.74
C ALA A 569 -13.10 -5.17 20.18
N PHE A 570 -12.82 -4.29 19.22
CA PHE A 570 -11.49 -4.08 18.63
C PHE A 570 -11.27 -2.59 18.32
N SER A 571 -10.03 -2.24 18.01
CA SER A 571 -9.66 -0.89 17.58
C SER A 571 -8.86 -0.92 16.28
N LEU A 572 -8.94 0.16 15.50
CA LEU A 572 -8.15 0.34 14.29
C LEU A 572 -6.94 1.23 14.56
N GLU A 573 -5.82 0.93 13.91
CA GLU A 573 -4.64 1.79 13.87
C GLU A 573 -4.29 2.11 12.42
N LEU A 574 -4.19 3.40 12.11
CA LEU A 574 -3.78 3.90 10.81
C LEU A 574 -2.34 4.37 10.87
N ARG A 575 -1.50 3.80 10.01
CA ARG A 575 -0.07 4.07 9.94
C ARG A 575 0.32 4.53 8.54
N ALA A 576 0.88 5.73 8.43
CA ALA A 576 1.38 6.24 7.16
C ALA A 576 2.86 5.90 7.01
N SER A 577 3.16 5.01 6.07
CA SER A 577 4.53 4.74 5.66
C SER A 577 4.93 5.71 4.56
N MET A 578 5.86 6.61 4.87
CA MET A 578 6.37 7.62 3.93
C MET A 578 7.75 7.24 3.36
N GLN A 579 8.11 5.97 3.45
CA GLN A 579 9.43 5.50 3.05
C GLN A 579 9.64 5.76 1.56
N HIS A 580 10.67 6.54 1.20
CA HIS A 580 10.94 6.98 -0.18
C HIS A 580 9.73 7.66 -0.89
N ALA A 581 8.89 8.37 -0.14
CA ALA A 581 7.81 9.17 -0.70
C ALA A 581 8.34 10.13 -1.80
N PRO A 582 7.56 10.38 -2.88
CA PRO A 582 6.23 9.84 -3.15
C PRO A 582 6.24 8.47 -3.87
N VAL A 583 7.40 7.81 -4.00
CA VAL A 583 7.55 6.62 -4.85
C VAL A 583 7.12 5.33 -4.15
N ARG A 584 7.19 5.27 -2.82
CA ARG A 584 6.89 4.06 -2.03
C ARG A 584 6.04 4.36 -0.78
N SER A 585 5.20 5.39 -0.83
CA SER A 585 4.29 5.69 0.27
C SER A 585 3.07 4.78 0.25
N TYR A 586 2.60 4.38 1.43
CA TYR A 586 1.34 3.65 1.60
C TYR A 586 0.72 3.95 2.98
N LEU A 587 -0.61 3.87 3.06
CA LEU A 587 -1.37 3.94 4.30
C LEU A 587 -1.76 2.53 4.72
N GLU A 588 -1.24 2.07 5.85
CA GLU A 588 -1.50 0.76 6.45
C GLU A 588 -2.65 0.87 7.46
N PHE A 589 -3.59 -0.07 7.39
CA PHE A 589 -4.70 -0.24 8.32
C PHE A 589 -4.45 -1.52 9.11
N ARG A 590 -4.39 -1.37 10.43
CA ARG A 590 -4.13 -2.45 11.38
C ARG A 590 -5.30 -2.64 12.32
N VAL A 591 -5.48 -3.88 12.75
CA VAL A 591 -6.50 -4.30 13.73
C VAL A 591 -5.82 -4.64 15.03
N LYS A 592 -6.24 -3.97 16.11
CA LYS A 592 -5.84 -4.28 17.49
C LYS A 592 -6.96 -5.06 18.16
N VAL A 593 -6.64 -6.28 18.60
CA VAL A 593 -7.63 -7.23 19.14
C VAL A 593 -7.04 -8.04 20.29
N TYR A 594 -7.87 -8.33 21.28
CA TYR A 594 -7.54 -9.24 22.38
C TYR A 594 -7.93 -10.67 22.01
N SER A 595 -7.03 -11.63 22.24
CA SER A 595 -7.35 -13.07 22.20
C SER A 595 -6.39 -13.88 23.07
N GLY A 596 -6.92 -14.87 23.79
CA GLY A 596 -6.11 -15.82 24.57
C GLY A 596 -5.18 -15.18 25.61
N GLY A 597 -5.65 -14.17 26.35
CA GLY A 597 -4.85 -13.46 27.36
C GLY A 597 -3.83 -12.46 26.81
N THR A 598 -3.83 -12.21 25.49
CA THR A 598 -2.81 -11.40 24.82
C THR A 598 -3.41 -10.41 23.82
N MET A 599 -2.75 -9.26 23.67
CA MET A 599 -3.07 -8.20 22.72
C MET A 599 -2.32 -8.39 21.40
N HIS A 600 -3.04 -8.32 20.30
CA HIS A 600 -2.50 -8.53 18.95
C HIS A 600 -2.71 -7.29 18.09
N ASN A 601 -1.68 -6.89 17.34
CA ASN A 601 -1.73 -5.81 16.36
C ASN A 601 -1.38 -6.37 14.95
N LEU A 602 -2.42 -6.57 14.14
CA LEU A 602 -2.38 -7.33 12.90
C LEU A 602 -2.54 -6.40 11.68
N HIS A 603 -1.79 -6.64 10.61
CA HIS A 603 -2.00 -5.96 9.33
C HIS A 603 -3.30 -6.46 8.68
N LEU A 604 -4.18 -5.54 8.30
CA LEU A 604 -5.43 -5.84 7.59
C LEU A 604 -5.32 -5.51 6.11
N LEU A 605 -4.93 -4.25 5.81
CA LEU A 605 -4.95 -3.70 4.46
C LEU A 605 -3.99 -2.52 4.32
N SER A 606 -3.46 -2.28 3.11
CA SER A 606 -2.69 -1.10 2.75
C SER A 606 -3.20 -0.41 1.48
N ILE A 607 -3.04 0.91 1.42
CA ILE A 607 -3.36 1.73 0.25
C ILE A 607 -2.10 2.46 -0.23
N PRO A 608 -1.48 2.07 -1.35
CA PRO A 608 -0.31 2.75 -1.91
C PRO A 608 -0.64 4.13 -2.50
N GLY A 609 0.31 5.05 -2.39
CA GLY A 609 0.20 6.41 -2.94
C GLY A 609 -1.02 7.16 -2.44
N PHE A 610 -1.45 6.90 -1.20
CA PHE A 610 -2.69 7.40 -0.60
C PHE A 610 -2.78 8.95 -0.60
N GLU A 611 -1.66 9.65 -0.74
CA GLU A 611 -1.59 11.11 -0.80
C GLU A 611 -2.22 11.69 -2.08
N SER A 612 -2.44 10.88 -3.12
CA SER A 612 -3.15 11.31 -4.34
C SER A 612 -4.53 10.67 -4.50
N LYS A 613 -4.92 9.78 -3.57
CA LYS A 613 -6.18 9.04 -3.68
C LYS A 613 -7.38 9.81 -3.11
N CYS A 614 -8.56 9.51 -3.66
CA CYS A 614 -9.82 10.08 -3.20
C CYS A 614 -10.22 9.48 -1.84
N LYS A 615 -10.56 10.33 -0.86
CA LYS A 615 -10.96 9.91 0.49
C LYS A 615 -12.16 8.97 0.52
N ILE A 616 -13.11 9.17 -0.39
CA ILE A 616 -14.31 8.31 -0.53
C ILE A 616 -13.90 6.90 -0.93
N MET A 617 -13.07 6.77 -1.98
CA MET A 617 -12.62 5.46 -2.46
C MET A 617 -11.76 4.73 -1.42
N MET A 618 -10.94 5.46 -0.66
CA MET A 618 -10.15 4.88 0.44
C MET A 618 -11.06 4.29 1.52
N TYR A 619 -12.07 5.05 1.95
CA TYR A 619 -13.05 4.57 2.93
C TYR A 619 -13.85 3.38 2.40
N GLU A 620 -14.38 3.44 1.16
CA GLU A 620 -15.13 2.32 0.56
C GLU A 620 -14.30 1.05 0.44
N THR A 621 -13.00 1.18 0.13
CA THR A 621 -12.08 0.04 0.09
C THR A 621 -11.96 -0.59 1.48
N LEU A 622 -11.74 0.23 2.52
CA LEU A 622 -11.65 -0.23 3.90
C LEU A 622 -12.97 -0.85 4.39
N ASP A 623 -14.11 -0.20 4.14
CA ASP A 623 -15.44 -0.67 4.54
C ASP A 623 -15.78 -2.02 3.91
N ARG A 624 -15.43 -2.25 2.64
CA ARG A 624 -15.59 -3.57 2.00
C ARG A 624 -14.75 -4.65 2.68
N VAL A 625 -13.48 -4.36 2.98
CA VAL A 625 -12.60 -5.34 3.64
C VAL A 625 -13.08 -5.62 5.06
N LEU A 626 -13.40 -4.59 5.84
CA LEU A 626 -13.95 -4.75 7.20
C LEU A 626 -15.27 -5.52 7.20
N SER A 627 -16.19 -5.21 6.29
CA SER A 627 -17.46 -5.92 6.17
C SER A 627 -17.29 -7.37 5.73
N ALA A 628 -16.22 -7.69 4.99
CA ALA A 628 -15.89 -9.06 4.62
C ALA A 628 -15.31 -9.86 5.79
N VAL A 629 -14.42 -9.27 6.61
CA VAL A 629 -13.82 -9.97 7.76
C VAL A 629 -14.74 -9.99 8.99
N LEU A 630 -15.58 -8.97 9.17
CA LEU A 630 -16.52 -8.84 10.28
C LEU A 630 -17.74 -7.98 9.83
N PRO A 631 -18.84 -8.58 9.35
CA PRO A 631 -19.99 -7.85 8.81
C PRO A 631 -20.62 -6.81 9.74
N ASN A 632 -20.56 -7.02 11.05
CA ASN A 632 -21.08 -6.12 12.09
C ASN A 632 -19.99 -5.27 12.77
N TRP A 633 -18.87 -5.01 12.08
CA TRP A 633 -17.71 -4.30 12.66
C TRP A 633 -18.04 -2.96 13.33
N ARG A 634 -19.04 -2.22 12.81
CA ARG A 634 -19.50 -0.93 13.38
C ARG A 634 -19.98 -1.04 14.83
N GLN A 635 -20.49 -2.20 15.24
CA GLN A 635 -20.95 -2.46 16.60
C GLN A 635 -19.79 -2.81 17.55
N ARG A 636 -18.67 -3.27 17.01
CA ARG A 636 -17.49 -3.74 17.76
C ARG A 636 -16.30 -2.78 17.70
N LEU A 637 -16.35 -1.73 16.87
CA LEU A 637 -15.32 -0.72 16.80
C LEU A 637 -15.36 0.17 18.06
N LEU A 638 -14.29 0.11 18.84
CA LEU A 638 -14.16 0.83 20.11
C LEU A 638 -13.20 2.02 20.04
N GLY A 639 -12.22 1.96 19.15
CA GLY A 639 -11.26 3.05 18.97
C GLY A 639 -10.63 3.13 17.59
N VAL A 640 -10.20 4.33 17.22
CA VAL A 640 -9.43 4.60 15.99
C VAL A 640 -8.22 5.43 16.36
N ALA A 641 -7.02 4.91 16.09
CA ALA A 641 -5.75 5.48 16.48
C ALA A 641 -4.87 5.79 15.26
N THR A 642 -3.89 6.67 15.46
CA THR A 642 -2.78 6.88 14.54
C THR A 642 -1.47 6.60 15.27
N ASP A 643 -0.52 5.95 14.61
CA ASP A 643 0.80 5.65 15.19
C ASP A 643 1.61 6.91 15.57
N GLY A 644 1.23 8.07 15.00
CA GLY A 644 1.87 9.35 15.28
C GLY A 644 3.31 9.41 14.79
N ASP A 645 3.70 8.59 13.80
CA ASP A 645 5.03 8.59 13.18
C ASP A 645 5.14 9.58 12.00
N ALA A 646 4.02 9.96 11.39
CA ALA A 646 3.97 10.89 10.25
C ALA A 646 2.76 11.85 10.36
N GLN A 647 2.88 13.06 9.79
CA GLN A 647 1.72 13.95 9.64
C GLN A 647 0.69 13.32 8.72
N MET A 648 -0.45 12.95 9.28
CA MET A 648 -1.58 12.47 8.50
C MET A 648 -2.14 13.61 7.65
N PRO A 649 -2.29 13.42 6.32
CA PRO A 649 -3.01 14.37 5.48
C PRO A 649 -4.45 14.57 5.99
N SER A 650 -5.03 15.76 5.78
CA SER A 650 -6.40 16.08 6.17
C SER A 650 -7.42 15.03 5.72
N ARG A 651 -7.25 14.49 4.52
CA ARG A 651 -8.11 13.41 4.01
C ARG A 651 -8.07 12.10 4.82
N VAL A 652 -6.95 11.79 5.45
CA VAL A 652 -6.83 10.60 6.33
C VAL A 652 -7.51 10.90 7.66
N LEU A 653 -7.40 12.13 8.15
CA LEU A 653 -8.16 12.59 9.32
C LEU A 653 -9.68 12.55 9.05
N ASP A 654 -10.13 12.89 7.85
CA ASP A 654 -11.55 12.74 7.44
C ASP A 654 -12.01 11.27 7.48
N ILE A 655 -11.15 10.32 7.07
CA ILE A 655 -11.45 8.89 7.14
C ILE A 655 -11.57 8.43 8.59
N ILE A 656 -10.67 8.89 9.47
CA ILE A 656 -10.72 8.62 10.91
C ILE A 656 -12.01 9.17 11.51
N ALA A 657 -12.36 10.42 11.19
CA ALA A 657 -13.60 11.04 11.65
C ALA A 657 -14.84 10.26 11.16
N ARG A 658 -14.84 9.79 9.91
CA ARG A 658 -15.92 8.97 9.38
C ARG A 658 -16.03 7.62 10.07
N LEU A 659 -14.91 6.92 10.33
CA LEU A 659 -14.91 5.66 11.09
C LEU A 659 -15.46 5.86 12.50
N GLN A 660 -15.09 6.97 13.16
CA GLN A 660 -15.60 7.34 14.47
C GLN A 660 -17.12 7.63 14.45
N GLN A 661 -17.63 8.26 13.39
CA GLN A 661 -19.07 8.53 13.22
C GLN A 661 -19.90 7.28 12.92
N GLU A 662 -19.33 6.29 12.23
CA GLU A 662 -20.02 5.07 11.81
C GLU A 662 -20.05 3.99 12.90
N ALA A 663 -19.26 4.15 13.96
CA ALA A 663 -19.32 3.29 15.12
C ALA A 663 -20.69 3.44 15.82
N VAL A 664 -21.29 2.32 16.23
CA VAL A 664 -22.57 2.31 16.95
C VAL A 664 -22.38 2.61 18.43
N ASN A 665 -21.16 2.40 18.95
CA ASN A 665 -20.85 2.68 20.34
C ASN A 665 -21.04 4.18 20.66
N PRO A 666 -21.75 4.54 21.74
CA PRO A 666 -21.99 5.93 22.13
C PRO A 666 -20.70 6.73 22.38
N VAL A 667 -19.62 6.03 22.71
CA VAL A 667 -18.29 6.59 22.94
C VAL A 667 -17.28 5.84 22.09
N VAL A 668 -16.45 6.58 21.36
CA VAL A 668 -15.34 6.02 20.57
C VAL A 668 -14.03 6.65 21.06
N HIS A 669 -13.06 5.80 21.38
CA HIS A 669 -11.78 6.27 21.86
C HIS A 669 -10.87 6.70 20.71
N ARG A 670 -10.19 7.82 20.90
CA ARG A 670 -9.12 8.28 20.04
C ARG A 670 -7.80 8.17 20.80
N SER A 671 -6.80 7.63 20.12
CA SER A 671 -5.42 7.67 20.60
C SER A 671 -4.58 8.28 19.49
N THR A 672 -4.20 9.54 19.68
CA THR A 672 -3.24 10.25 18.82
C THR A 672 -2.01 10.56 19.64
N SER A 673 -0.84 10.18 19.15
CA SER A 673 0.43 10.57 19.76
C SER A 673 0.89 11.91 19.21
N GLY A 674 1.19 12.86 20.10
CA GLY A 674 1.86 14.13 19.73
C GLY A 674 3.34 13.97 19.33
N CYS A 675 3.85 12.74 19.25
CA CYS A 675 5.27 12.47 19.04
C CYS A 675 5.80 12.95 17.69
N HIS A 676 5.03 12.89 16.60
CA HIS A 676 5.49 13.44 15.32
C HIS A 676 5.57 14.97 15.34
N GLN A 677 4.61 15.66 15.97
CA GLN A 677 4.67 17.11 16.13
C GLN A 677 5.89 17.49 16.97
N LEU A 678 6.16 16.74 18.04
CA LEU A 678 7.37 16.90 18.84
C LEU A 678 8.64 16.62 18.01
N ASP A 679 8.67 15.54 17.21
CA ASP A 679 9.77 15.22 16.28
C ASP A 679 10.05 16.39 15.35
N ARG A 680 9.03 17.00 14.74
CA ARG A 680 9.21 18.16 13.86
C ARG A 680 9.75 19.38 14.58
N ILE A 681 9.27 19.68 15.78
CA ILE A 681 9.76 20.81 16.58
C ILE A 681 11.25 20.63 16.86
N VAL A 682 11.62 19.43 17.29
CA VAL A 682 13.00 19.08 17.67
C VAL A 682 13.91 19.00 16.43
N ASP A 683 13.45 18.41 15.32
CA ASP A 683 14.17 18.34 14.06
C ASP A 683 14.43 19.73 13.46
N ASN A 684 13.44 20.64 13.55
CA ASN A 684 13.60 22.03 13.15
C ASN A 684 14.64 22.76 14.02
N PHE A 685 14.63 22.53 15.33
CA PHE A 685 15.63 23.10 16.24
C PHE A 685 17.03 22.65 15.83
N TYR A 686 17.28 21.33 15.73
CA TYR A 686 18.60 20.81 15.38
C TYR A 686 19.06 21.17 13.97
N SER A 687 18.16 21.17 12.98
CA SER A 687 18.49 21.51 11.59
C SER A 687 18.81 22.99 11.40
N SER A 688 18.39 23.85 12.33
CA SER A 688 18.67 25.30 12.29
C SER A 688 20.02 25.67 12.92
N LEU A 689 20.62 24.76 13.71
CA LEU A 689 21.91 24.99 14.35
C LEU A 689 23.06 24.98 13.33
N GLN A 690 23.90 26.02 13.35
CA GLN A 690 25.00 26.23 12.39
C GLN A 690 24.56 26.09 10.91
N GLY A 691 23.32 26.49 10.58
CA GLY A 691 22.78 26.32 9.22
C GLY A 691 22.67 24.87 8.75
N GLY A 692 22.52 23.92 9.69
CA GLY A 692 22.42 22.48 9.42
C GLY A 692 23.75 21.72 9.44
N CYS A 693 24.89 22.42 9.56
CA CYS A 693 26.21 21.79 9.56
C CYS A 693 26.47 20.94 10.80
N PHE A 694 25.89 21.32 11.95
CA PHE A 694 26.06 20.61 13.22
C PHE A 694 25.69 19.12 13.11
N LEU A 695 24.51 18.82 12.56
CA LEU A 695 24.01 17.45 12.40
C LEU A 695 24.83 16.62 11.40
N LEU A 696 25.40 17.26 10.37
CA LEU A 696 26.28 16.59 9.41
C LEU A 696 27.58 16.15 10.08
N LEU A 697 28.21 17.05 10.83
CA LEU A 697 29.43 16.75 11.59
C LEU A 697 29.17 15.71 12.69
N LEU A 698 28.05 15.76 13.39
CA LEU A 698 27.69 14.75 14.39
C LEU A 698 27.58 13.35 13.77
N LYS A 699 26.98 13.24 12.58
CA LYS A 699 26.90 11.96 11.85
C LYS A 699 28.27 11.45 11.43
N ASP A 700 29.11 12.32 10.87
CA ASP A 700 30.48 11.97 10.46
C ASP A 700 31.33 11.53 11.66
N LEU A 701 31.19 12.22 12.79
CA LEU A 701 31.85 11.90 14.05
C LEU A 701 31.45 10.51 14.57
N VAL A 702 30.14 10.21 14.61
CA VAL A 702 29.64 8.89 15.02
C VAL A 702 30.17 7.78 14.10
N VAL A 703 30.21 8.01 12.79
CA VAL A 703 30.77 7.05 11.83
C VAL A 703 32.27 6.87 12.03
N TYR A 704 33.00 7.96 12.29
CA TYR A 704 34.43 7.93 12.58
C TYR A 704 34.73 7.11 13.84
N ILE A 705 34.09 7.42 14.97
CA ILE A 705 34.31 6.73 16.26
C ILE A 705 34.07 5.21 16.10
N ARG A 706 33.00 4.82 15.40
CA ARG A 706 32.70 3.39 15.15
C ARG A 706 33.77 2.65 14.34
N ARG A 707 34.54 3.36 13.53
CA ARG A 707 35.62 2.78 12.71
C ARG A 707 36.95 2.67 13.46
N GLN A 708 37.00 3.11 14.72
CA GLN A 708 38.20 3.09 15.55
C GLN A 708 38.09 2.01 16.65
N PRO A 709 38.40 0.73 16.34
CA PRO A 709 38.26 -0.36 17.30
C PRO A 709 39.16 -0.18 18.54
N GLU A 710 40.34 0.43 18.37
CA GLU A 710 41.26 0.70 19.48
C GLU A 710 40.76 1.80 20.43
N LEU A 711 40.12 2.84 19.88
CA LEU A 711 39.48 3.90 20.67
C LEU A 711 38.27 3.35 21.45
N LEU A 712 37.45 2.53 20.79
CA LEU A 712 36.31 1.86 21.43
C LEU A 712 36.75 0.90 22.53
N ALA A 713 37.85 0.17 22.33
CA ALA A 713 38.41 -0.73 23.34
C ALA A 713 38.87 0.03 24.61
N LYS A 714 39.42 1.24 24.47
CA LYS A 714 39.82 2.09 25.60
C LYS A 714 38.63 2.61 26.41
N MET A 715 37.46 2.74 25.79
CA MET A 715 36.26 3.32 26.40
C MET A 715 35.40 2.28 27.15
N SER A 716 35.74 0.98 27.09
CA SER A 716 35.14 -0.15 27.87
C SER A 716 33.62 -0.38 27.78
N ASP A 717 32.86 0.50 27.13
CA ASP A 717 31.42 0.39 26.87
C ASP A 717 31.12 0.15 25.38
N GLN A 718 30.11 -0.68 25.08
CA GLN A 718 29.62 -0.83 23.70
C GLN A 718 29.02 0.51 23.23
N PHE A 719 29.56 1.06 22.13
CA PHE A 719 28.99 2.25 21.51
C PHE A 719 27.51 2.00 21.14
N PRO A 720 26.57 2.92 21.45
CA PRO A 720 25.14 2.70 21.21
C PRO A 720 24.85 2.26 19.76
N PRO A 721 23.87 1.39 19.49
CA PRO A 721 23.54 0.96 18.13
C PRO A 721 23.19 2.14 17.20
N LEU A 722 23.43 1.98 15.89
CA LEU A 722 22.98 2.99 14.92
C LEU A 722 21.44 2.98 14.90
N PRO A 723 20.78 4.14 14.74
CA PRO A 723 19.36 4.13 14.42
C PRO A 723 19.13 3.28 13.14
N PRO A 724 18.00 2.54 13.05
CA PRO A 724 17.67 1.62 11.95
C PRO A 724 17.79 2.19 10.52
N CYS A 725 17.93 3.51 10.36
CA CYS A 725 18.10 4.18 9.07
C CYS A 725 19.28 3.69 8.21
N THR A 726 20.23 2.91 8.77
CA THR A 726 21.31 2.28 7.98
C THR A 726 20.98 0.89 7.45
N SER A 727 19.90 0.25 7.89
CA SER A 727 19.42 -1.06 7.42
C SER A 727 18.18 -0.98 6.51
N GLY A 728 17.80 0.22 6.06
CA GLY A 728 16.63 0.41 5.21
C GLY A 728 15.29 0.33 5.93
N ARG A 729 15.25 0.45 7.27
CA ARG A 729 14.03 0.75 8.05
C ARG A 729 14.03 2.24 8.41
N TYR A 730 12.92 2.95 8.21
CA TYR A 730 12.73 4.25 8.86
C TYR A 730 12.62 3.99 10.37
N ALA A 731 13.49 4.62 11.17
CA ALA A 731 13.35 4.59 12.61
C ALA A 731 12.06 5.32 13.00
N THR A 732 11.27 4.75 13.91
CA THR A 732 10.12 5.46 14.51
C THR A 732 10.61 6.75 15.18
N SER A 733 9.72 7.73 15.39
CA SER A 733 10.10 8.96 16.12
C SER A 733 10.74 8.62 17.48
N LYS A 734 10.25 7.56 18.13
CA LYS A 734 10.84 6.97 19.34
C LYS A 734 12.30 6.56 19.15
N GLU A 735 12.55 5.69 18.18
CA GLU A 735 13.88 5.11 17.94
C GLU A 735 14.90 6.16 17.50
N LYS A 736 14.47 7.15 16.70
CA LYS A 736 15.32 8.24 16.23
C LYS A 736 15.88 9.05 17.39
N TRP A 737 15.01 9.58 18.25
CA TRP A 737 15.44 10.47 19.33
C TRP A 737 16.10 9.69 20.46
N VAL A 738 15.54 8.54 20.84
CA VAL A 738 16.17 7.66 21.84
C VAL A 738 17.61 7.32 21.44
N ALA A 739 17.84 6.93 20.18
CA ALA A 739 19.19 6.68 19.69
C ALA A 739 20.06 7.95 19.68
N LEU A 740 19.53 9.10 19.26
CA LEU A 740 20.29 10.35 19.27
C LEU A 740 20.73 10.74 20.69
N GLY A 741 19.82 10.74 21.66
CA GLY A 741 20.17 11.09 23.03
C GLY A 741 21.09 10.06 23.69
N GLN A 742 20.97 8.76 23.37
CA GLN A 742 21.97 7.76 23.78
C GLN A 742 23.36 8.07 23.21
N GLN A 743 23.43 8.47 21.93
CA GLN A 743 24.70 8.85 21.28
C GLN A 743 25.30 10.12 21.89
N THR A 744 24.50 11.16 22.13
CA THR A 744 24.99 12.40 22.76
C THR A 744 25.41 12.17 24.19
N ASN A 745 24.67 11.36 24.97
CA ASN A 745 25.05 10.98 26.33
C ASN A 745 26.39 10.24 26.34
N TRP A 746 26.58 9.30 25.41
CA TRP A 746 27.83 8.54 25.32
C TRP A 746 29.02 9.43 24.92
N ILE A 747 28.84 10.33 23.94
CA ILE A 747 29.90 11.28 23.52
C ILE A 747 30.23 12.24 24.67
N ALA A 748 29.23 12.70 25.43
CA ALA A 748 29.44 13.56 26.60
C ALA A 748 30.22 12.83 27.71
N ALA A 749 29.89 11.56 27.99
CA ALA A 749 30.55 10.74 29.00
C ALA A 749 32.04 10.49 28.68
N HIS A 750 32.38 10.34 27.39
CA HIS A 750 33.74 10.02 26.94
C HIS A 750 34.49 11.24 26.34
N ARG A 751 34.01 12.46 26.59
CA ARG A 751 34.49 13.70 25.97
C ARG A 751 36.00 13.92 26.12
N GLU A 752 36.56 13.69 27.31
CA GLU A 752 37.99 13.90 27.58
C GLU A 752 38.89 12.94 26.78
N LEU A 753 38.49 11.68 26.64
CA LEU A 753 39.21 10.70 25.84
C LEU A 753 39.11 11.02 24.34
N LEU A 754 37.96 11.54 23.89
CA LEU A 754 37.79 11.99 22.52
C LEU A 754 38.67 13.21 22.21
N TYR A 755 38.80 14.17 23.14
CA TYR A 755 39.72 15.30 22.98
C TYR A 755 41.17 14.84 22.84
N GLN A 756 41.63 13.95 23.72
CA GLN A 756 42.98 13.39 23.63
C GLN A 756 43.21 12.71 22.28
N HIS A 757 42.26 11.88 21.83
CA HIS A 757 42.34 11.20 20.55
C HIS A 757 42.39 12.17 19.36
N PHE A 758 41.65 13.28 19.39
CA PHE A 758 41.66 14.26 18.30
C PHE A 758 42.93 15.10 18.26
N GLU A 759 43.54 15.38 19.41
CA GLU A 759 44.86 16.03 19.48
C GLU A 759 45.97 15.12 18.91
N ASP A 760 45.91 13.82 19.22
CA ASP A 760 46.90 12.83 18.78
C ASP A 760 46.78 12.51 17.28
N GLU A 761 45.57 12.13 16.82
CA GLU A 761 45.34 11.59 15.46
C GLU A 761 44.99 12.66 14.41
N LYS A 762 44.55 13.85 14.85
CA LYS A 762 44.17 14.99 13.99
C LYS A 762 43.30 14.63 12.76
N PRO A 763 42.13 13.99 12.96
CA PRO A 763 41.27 13.61 11.85
C PRO A 763 40.75 14.85 11.09
N LEU A 764 40.58 14.69 9.77
CA LEU A 764 40.21 15.78 8.84
C LEU A 764 38.91 16.54 9.22
N ASN A 765 38.00 15.88 9.92
CA ASN A 765 36.71 16.43 10.36
C ASN A 765 36.60 16.48 11.89
N ALA A 766 37.70 16.71 12.61
CA ALA A 766 37.68 16.88 14.07
C ALA A 766 36.75 18.04 14.47
N PRO A 767 35.85 17.87 15.47
CA PRO A 767 34.97 18.96 15.91
C PRO A 767 35.74 20.10 16.56
N ASP A 768 35.43 21.34 16.19
CA ASP A 768 36.02 22.55 16.73
C ASP A 768 35.29 23.04 18.01
N ASN A 769 35.84 24.07 18.67
CA ASN A 769 35.24 24.62 19.89
C ASN A 769 33.83 25.18 19.65
N SER A 770 33.56 25.73 18.46
CA SER A 770 32.22 26.17 18.06
C SER A 770 31.23 25.00 18.12
N TRP A 771 31.56 23.88 17.48
CA TRP A 771 30.73 22.68 17.47
C TRP A 771 30.50 22.14 18.89
N TRP A 772 31.50 22.15 19.77
CA TRP A 772 31.35 21.72 21.16
C TRP A 772 30.41 22.62 21.99
N LEU A 773 30.33 23.92 21.68
CA LEU A 773 29.35 24.82 22.31
C LEU A 773 27.92 24.43 21.90
N PHE A 774 27.68 24.21 20.60
CA PHE A 774 26.40 23.70 20.10
C PHE A 774 26.07 22.31 20.66
N PHE A 775 27.05 21.41 20.74
CA PHE A 775 26.88 20.07 21.32
C PHE A 775 26.37 20.13 22.76
N THR A 776 26.84 21.09 23.57
CA THR A 776 26.40 21.24 24.96
C THR A 776 24.90 21.56 25.04
N ALA A 777 24.41 22.48 24.21
CA ALA A 777 22.98 22.79 24.12
C ALA A 777 22.17 21.60 23.58
N VAL A 778 22.68 20.93 22.54
CA VAL A 778 22.03 19.79 21.89
C VAL A 778 21.90 18.61 22.84
N HIS A 779 22.98 18.22 23.52
CA HIS A 779 22.97 17.15 24.51
C HIS A 779 21.92 17.40 25.59
N TRP A 780 21.87 18.63 26.14
CA TRP A 780 20.91 18.99 27.18
C TRP A 780 19.45 18.85 26.73
N VAL A 781 19.14 19.28 25.50
CA VAL A 781 17.79 19.16 24.91
C VAL A 781 17.48 17.70 24.57
N ALA A 782 18.42 16.97 23.98
CA ALA A 782 18.24 15.58 23.55
C ALA A 782 17.86 14.65 24.71
N SER A 783 18.52 14.77 25.86
CA SER A 783 18.23 13.92 27.03
C SER A 783 16.80 14.13 27.53
N ARG A 784 16.30 15.38 27.55
CA ARG A 784 14.92 15.69 27.98
C ARG A 784 13.87 15.32 26.95
N VAL A 785 14.14 15.55 25.67
CA VAL A 785 13.27 15.08 24.58
C VAL A 785 13.10 13.57 24.65
N ASN A 786 14.17 12.82 24.95
CA ASN A 786 14.09 11.37 25.13
C ASN A 786 13.20 10.96 26.28
N GLU A 787 13.31 11.63 27.43
CA GLU A 787 12.43 11.39 28.57
C GLU A 787 10.96 11.70 28.24
N THR A 788 10.70 12.82 27.57
CA THR A 788 9.36 13.22 27.14
C THR A 788 8.76 12.22 26.15
N ILE A 789 9.51 11.81 25.12
CA ILE A 789 9.07 10.81 24.14
C ILE A 789 8.83 9.45 24.82
N THR A 790 9.67 9.07 25.78
CA THR A 790 9.48 7.83 26.54
C THR A 790 8.18 7.87 27.35
N LYS A 791 7.88 9.01 28.00
CA LYS A 791 6.61 9.22 28.73
C LYS A 791 5.39 9.21 27.79
N MET A 792 5.48 9.86 26.64
CA MET A 792 4.39 9.92 25.67
C MET A 792 4.10 8.57 24.99
N LEU A 793 5.10 7.68 24.95
CA LEU A 793 5.01 6.35 24.31
C LEU A 793 5.00 5.19 25.31
N ARG A 794 4.59 5.46 26.56
CA ARG A 794 4.25 4.40 27.52
C ARG A 794 3.02 3.64 27.03
N LYS A 795 2.90 2.39 27.47
CA LYS A 795 1.81 1.50 27.04
C LYS A 795 0.44 2.06 27.41
N ASN A 796 0.32 2.72 28.56
CA ASN A 796 -0.93 3.30 29.05
C ASN A 796 -0.91 4.83 29.18
N ALA A 797 -0.12 5.54 28.37
CA ALA A 797 -0.05 7.01 28.42
C ALA A 797 -1.38 7.66 28.02
N THR A 798 -1.96 8.47 28.92
CA THR A 798 -3.17 9.25 28.63
C THR A 798 -2.85 10.53 27.84
N SER A 799 -3.87 11.15 27.24
CA SER A 799 -3.69 12.47 26.60
C SER A 799 -3.26 13.55 27.60
N VAL A 800 -3.67 13.43 28.86
CA VAL A 800 -3.24 14.32 29.96
C VAL A 800 -1.76 14.13 30.27
N ASP A 801 -1.26 12.89 30.26
CA ASP A 801 0.16 12.60 30.47
C ASP A 801 1.00 13.17 29.34
N GLN A 802 0.52 13.07 28.09
CA GLN A 802 1.17 13.66 26.93
C GLN A 802 1.22 15.20 27.01
N VAL A 803 0.09 15.85 27.32
CA VAL A 803 0.03 17.32 27.54
C VAL A 803 1.01 17.72 28.63
N THR A 804 1.02 17.00 29.76
CA THR A 804 1.88 17.29 30.90
C THR A 804 3.35 17.12 30.53
N ALA A 805 3.72 16.03 29.85
CA ALA A 805 5.10 15.76 29.45
C ALA A 805 5.65 16.82 28.47
N VAL A 806 4.84 17.28 27.50
CA VAL A 806 5.23 18.35 26.58
C VAL A 806 5.29 19.70 27.29
N ALA A 807 4.34 20.01 28.18
CA ALA A 807 4.35 21.24 28.98
C ALA A 807 5.58 21.30 29.90
N THR A 808 5.95 20.18 30.54
CA THR A 808 7.17 20.09 31.35
C THR A 808 8.41 20.34 30.49
N LEU A 809 8.51 19.74 29.30
CA LEU A 809 9.63 19.99 28.39
C LEU A 809 9.72 21.46 27.97
N ALA A 810 8.58 22.08 27.63
CA ALA A 810 8.52 23.49 27.27
C ALA A 810 9.02 24.39 28.41
N LYS A 811 8.55 24.11 29.64
CA LYS A 811 8.95 24.82 30.85
C LYS A 811 10.44 24.64 31.16
N ASP A 812 10.95 23.42 31.09
CA ASP A 812 12.36 23.13 31.35
C ASP A 812 13.26 23.87 30.35
N CYS A 813 12.91 23.86 29.05
CA CYS A 813 13.62 24.61 28.02
C CYS A 813 13.58 26.12 28.27
N ALA A 814 12.41 26.67 28.64
CA ALA A 814 12.26 28.10 28.93
C ALA A 814 13.10 28.54 30.13
N ILE A 815 13.10 27.75 31.22
CA ILE A 815 13.90 28.03 32.41
C ILE A 815 15.39 27.93 32.08
N ALA A 816 15.83 26.84 31.45
CA ALA A 816 17.24 26.61 31.20
C ALA A 816 17.83 27.65 30.24
N PHE A 817 17.10 28.04 29.20
CA PHE A 817 17.57 29.08 28.28
C PHE A 817 17.38 30.50 28.83
N HIS A 818 16.81 30.67 30.03
CA HIS A 818 16.47 31.97 30.62
C HIS A 818 15.55 32.81 29.71
N ALA A 819 14.54 32.16 29.11
CA ALA A 819 13.56 32.80 28.25
C ALA A 819 12.60 33.70 29.03
N GLN A 820 12.26 34.85 28.44
CA GLN A 820 11.23 35.77 28.94
C GLN A 820 9.91 35.46 28.25
N GLY A 821 8.84 35.19 29.01
CA GLY A 821 7.50 34.86 28.49
C GLY A 821 6.81 33.73 29.27
N PRO A 822 5.54 33.40 28.98
CA PRO A 822 4.70 34.01 27.94
C PRO A 822 4.28 35.44 28.31
N VAL A 823 4.36 36.36 27.35
CA VAL A 823 3.87 37.73 27.53
C VAL A 823 2.34 37.72 27.54
N GLY A 824 1.73 37.68 28.72
CA GLY A 824 0.32 38.08 28.87
C GLY A 824 0.17 39.58 28.60
N GLU A 825 -1.03 40.05 28.26
CA GLU A 825 -1.39 41.46 27.98
C GLU A 825 -1.04 42.48 29.09
N SER A 826 -0.29 42.11 30.12
CA SER A 826 0.14 43.00 31.19
C SER A 826 1.63 42.86 31.51
N LEU A 827 2.48 43.20 30.55
CA LEU A 827 3.79 43.84 30.82
C LEU A 827 4.08 44.83 29.70
N LEU A 828 3.66 46.09 29.92
CA LEU A 828 4.21 47.23 29.20
C LEU A 828 5.75 47.21 29.33
N PRO A 829 6.51 47.62 28.30
CA PRO A 829 7.97 47.59 28.28
C PRO A 829 8.51 48.66 29.25
N GLY A 830 8.61 48.31 30.53
CA GLY A 830 8.96 49.24 31.60
C GLY A 830 10.27 48.96 32.32
N ASP A 831 10.93 47.82 32.08
CA ASP A 831 12.07 47.42 32.94
C ASP A 831 13.14 46.54 32.25
N THR A 832 13.44 46.80 30.97
CA THR A 832 14.60 46.16 30.31
C THR A 832 15.75 47.14 30.10
N THR A 833 16.92 46.70 30.51
CA THR A 833 18.20 47.41 30.44
C THR A 833 18.49 47.91 29.02
N PRO A 834 19.02 49.14 28.82
CA PRO A 834 18.85 49.87 27.55
C PRO A 834 19.72 49.44 26.35
N ASN A 835 20.26 48.21 26.27
CA ASN A 835 21.23 47.88 25.22
C ASN A 835 21.34 46.40 24.78
N VAL A 836 20.47 45.50 25.23
CA VAL A 836 20.57 44.06 24.88
C VAL A 836 19.56 43.70 23.78
N LYS A 837 20.06 43.27 22.60
CA LYS A 837 19.22 42.77 21.50
C LYS A 837 18.47 41.50 21.95
N MET A 838 17.15 41.56 21.92
CA MET A 838 16.25 40.43 22.20
C MET A 838 15.81 39.78 20.90
N TYR A 839 15.84 38.44 20.86
CA TYR A 839 15.31 37.61 19.79
C TYR A 839 13.94 37.11 20.22
N THR A 840 12.90 37.51 19.48
CA THR A 840 11.52 37.12 19.77
C THR A 840 11.11 35.89 18.98
N SER A 841 10.21 35.09 19.54
CA SER A 841 9.53 34.00 18.82
C SER A 841 8.67 34.52 17.67
N ARG A 842 8.15 33.62 16.82
CA ARG A 842 7.39 33.97 15.60
C ARG A 842 6.12 34.75 15.92
N LYS A 843 5.43 34.40 17.01
CA LYS A 843 4.24 35.12 17.49
C LYS A 843 4.56 36.16 18.57
N GLY A 844 5.83 36.32 18.91
CA GLY A 844 6.28 37.31 19.89
C GLY A 844 5.97 36.98 21.36
N HIS A 845 5.52 35.76 21.67
CA HIS A 845 5.18 35.35 23.04
C HIS A 845 6.38 35.13 23.95
N PHE A 846 7.54 34.78 23.38
CA PHE A 846 8.77 34.53 24.11
C PHE A 846 9.93 35.35 23.54
N ALA A 847 10.89 35.70 24.39
CA ALA A 847 12.10 36.40 24.00
C ALA A 847 13.36 35.82 24.69
N LEU A 848 14.47 35.76 23.96
CA LEU A 848 15.78 35.34 24.44
C LEU A 848 16.86 36.36 24.04
N SER A 849 17.90 36.52 24.84
CA SER A 849 19.08 37.32 24.48
C SER A 849 20.35 36.47 24.36
N LYS A 850 21.40 37.00 23.72
CA LYS A 850 22.70 36.33 23.70
C LYS A 850 23.26 36.08 25.12
N PRO A 851 23.21 37.06 26.05
CA PRO A 851 23.59 36.83 27.44
C PRO A 851 22.85 35.66 28.11
N ASN A 852 21.55 35.50 27.85
CA ASN A 852 20.77 34.39 28.41
C ASN A 852 21.35 33.02 28.02
N VAL A 853 21.71 32.85 26.74
CA VAL A 853 22.30 31.61 26.22
C VAL A 853 23.72 31.39 26.77
N VAL A 854 24.52 32.44 26.90
CA VAL A 854 25.88 32.32 27.47
C VAL A 854 25.81 31.91 28.95
N THR A 855 24.87 32.48 29.71
CA THR A 855 24.62 32.10 31.11
C THR A 855 24.19 30.63 31.21
N PHE A 856 23.23 30.21 30.38
CA PHE A 856 22.82 28.80 30.29
C PHE A 856 24.02 27.87 30.10
N ILE A 857 24.90 28.13 29.12
CA ILE A 857 26.05 27.25 28.86
C ILE A 857 27.02 27.20 30.05
N LYS A 858 27.20 28.30 30.79
CA LYS A 858 28.03 28.32 32.00
C LYS A 858 27.43 27.48 33.13
N GLU A 859 26.11 27.35 33.19
CA GLU A 859 25.39 26.59 34.23
C GLU A 859 25.30 25.09 33.93
N VAL A 860 25.37 24.69 32.65
CA VAL A 860 25.13 23.29 32.25
C VAL A 860 26.24 22.33 32.69
N THR A 861 27.52 22.67 32.51
CA THR A 861 28.64 21.81 32.95
C THR A 861 29.90 22.61 33.29
N SER A 862 30.75 22.14 34.20
CA SER A 862 32.03 22.82 34.50
C SER A 862 32.98 22.95 33.28
N PRO A 863 33.10 21.94 32.38
CA PRO A 863 33.91 22.07 31.15
C PRO A 863 33.43 23.11 30.14
N SER A 864 32.17 23.53 30.16
CA SER A 864 31.68 24.54 29.21
C SER A 864 32.16 25.95 29.53
N ILE A 865 32.53 26.25 30.78
CA ILE A 865 33.19 27.51 31.15
C ILE A 865 34.56 27.61 30.46
N ARG A 866 35.39 26.55 30.60
CA ARG A 866 36.70 26.46 29.94
C ARG A 866 36.58 26.53 28.42
N LEU A 867 35.51 25.95 27.86
CA LEU A 867 35.25 26.01 26.43
C LEU A 867 34.94 27.44 25.96
N ILE A 868 34.12 28.20 26.70
CA ILE A 868 33.85 29.61 26.40
C ILE A 868 35.14 30.43 26.48
N GLU A 869 35.95 30.22 27.52
CA GLU A 869 37.23 30.93 27.70
C GLU A 869 38.26 30.61 26.60
N ALA A 870 38.24 29.38 26.08
CA ALA A 870 39.12 28.93 25.00
C ALA A 870 38.59 29.23 23.59
N THR A 871 37.42 29.86 23.45
CA THR A 871 36.79 30.17 22.16
C THR A 871 36.85 31.68 21.90
N GLU A 872 37.09 32.08 20.65
CA GLU A 872 37.08 33.48 20.27
C GLU A 872 35.73 34.15 20.55
N GLU A 873 35.75 35.39 21.06
CA GLU A 873 34.54 36.13 21.47
C GLU A 873 33.50 36.21 20.34
N HIS A 874 33.95 36.45 19.11
CA HIS A 874 33.09 36.51 17.93
C HIS A 874 32.37 35.18 17.64
N THR A 875 33.02 34.05 17.92
CA THR A 875 32.46 32.71 17.72
C THR A 875 31.45 32.39 18.83
N VAL A 876 31.72 32.79 20.08
CA VAL A 876 30.76 32.69 21.19
C VAL A 876 29.51 33.54 20.91
N ASP A 877 29.70 34.75 20.38
CA ASP A 877 28.59 35.66 20.03
C ASP A 877 27.71 35.11 18.89
N LEU A 878 28.31 34.49 17.88
CA LEU A 878 27.57 33.83 16.78
C LEU A 878 26.82 32.59 17.27
N PHE A 879 27.45 31.78 18.12
CA PHE A 879 26.81 30.63 18.77
C PHE A 879 25.60 31.07 19.60
N ALA A 880 25.76 32.11 20.42
CA ALA A 880 24.70 32.62 21.29
C ALA A 880 23.53 33.20 20.48
N GLU A 881 23.83 33.93 19.40
CA GLU A 881 22.82 34.44 18.46
C GLU A 881 22.00 33.32 17.79
N ASN A 882 22.69 32.33 17.21
CA ASN A 882 22.02 31.24 16.50
C ASN A 882 21.18 30.39 17.47
N THR A 883 21.70 30.08 18.66
CA THR A 883 20.99 29.30 19.68
C THR A 883 19.81 30.08 20.27
N ALA A 884 19.92 31.40 20.51
CA ALA A 884 18.81 32.22 20.98
C ALA A 884 17.65 32.23 19.96
N MET A 885 17.97 32.42 18.68
CA MET A 885 16.98 32.44 17.59
C MET A 885 16.29 31.07 17.41
N CYS A 886 17.02 29.96 17.51
CA CYS A 886 16.43 28.64 17.36
C CYS A 886 15.65 28.21 18.63
N GLY A 887 16.21 28.49 19.81
CA GLY A 887 15.64 28.12 21.10
C GLY A 887 14.31 28.82 21.40
N VAL A 888 14.19 30.11 21.08
CA VAL A 888 12.94 30.87 21.35
C VAL A 888 11.77 30.34 20.53
N ASN A 889 12.04 29.94 19.29
CA ASN A 889 11.04 29.34 18.39
C ASN A 889 10.66 27.91 18.80
N MET A 890 11.63 27.15 19.32
CA MET A 890 11.36 25.81 19.87
C MET A 890 10.45 25.91 21.09
N ILE A 891 10.73 26.82 22.04
CA ILE A 891 9.91 27.02 23.24
C ILE A 891 8.46 27.38 22.87
N GLU A 892 8.27 28.36 21.98
CA GLU A 892 6.92 28.74 21.52
C GLU A 892 6.20 27.56 20.88
N SER A 893 6.88 26.79 20.02
CA SER A 893 6.27 25.63 19.36
C SER A 893 5.90 24.50 20.33
N LEU A 894 6.68 24.28 21.39
CA LEU A 894 6.37 23.29 22.43
C LEU A 894 5.16 23.71 23.27
N VAL A 895 5.04 25.00 23.60
CA VAL A 895 3.87 25.54 24.32
C VAL A 895 2.62 25.42 23.45
N GLU A 896 2.71 25.74 22.16
CA GLU A 896 1.62 25.57 21.21
C GLU A 896 1.19 24.11 21.08
N LEU A 897 2.15 23.18 20.96
CA LEU A 897 1.83 21.75 20.92
C LEU A 897 1.11 21.31 22.19
N SER A 898 1.56 21.74 23.36
CA SER A 898 0.88 21.46 24.62
C SER A 898 -0.55 22.03 24.66
N ALA A 899 -0.76 23.24 24.13
CA ALA A 899 -2.08 23.86 24.06
C ALA A 899 -3.02 23.14 23.08
N THR A 900 -2.54 22.78 21.88
CA THR A 900 -3.31 22.01 20.90
C THR A 900 -3.69 20.63 21.41
N LEU A 901 -2.75 19.92 22.08
CA LEU A 901 -3.06 18.65 22.73
C LEU A 901 -4.08 18.82 23.86
N LYS A 902 -4.14 19.99 24.51
CA LYS A 902 -5.11 20.31 25.56
C LYS A 902 -6.49 20.69 25.01
N GLU A 903 -6.56 21.44 23.92
CA GLU A 903 -7.81 21.80 23.24
C GLU A 903 -8.51 20.57 22.64
N GLN A 904 -7.75 19.57 22.21
CA GLN A 904 -8.28 18.26 21.81
C GLN A 904 -8.95 17.50 22.97
N ASN A 905 -8.60 17.82 24.22
CA ASN A 905 -9.13 17.18 25.43
C ASN A 905 -10.42 17.83 25.99
N ASP A 906 -10.99 18.87 25.38
CA ASP A 906 -12.14 19.58 25.95
C ASP A 906 -13.47 18.84 25.67
N PRO A 907 -14.16 18.28 26.68
CA PRO A 907 -15.33 17.42 26.50
C PRO A 907 -16.62 18.16 26.11
N ASN A 908 -16.58 19.48 25.93
CA ASN A 908 -17.73 20.37 25.71
C ASN A 908 -17.87 20.94 24.28
N ALA A 909 -17.17 20.38 23.29
CA ALA A 909 -17.47 20.71 21.89
C ALA A 909 -18.88 20.20 21.54
N ASP A 910 -19.83 21.13 21.37
CA ASP A 910 -21.25 20.89 21.09
C ASP A 910 -21.45 19.78 20.04
N THR A 911 -22.05 18.67 20.44
CA THR A 911 -22.37 17.56 19.52
C THR A 911 -23.87 17.49 19.28
N ALA A 912 -24.27 17.47 18.01
CA ALA A 912 -25.64 17.23 17.58
C ALA A 912 -26.10 15.84 18.05
N ALA A 913 -27.38 15.72 18.43
CA ALA A 913 -27.97 14.47 18.90
C ALA A 913 -27.84 13.35 17.85
N GLY A 914 -27.25 12.20 18.24
CA GLY A 914 -27.15 10.99 17.41
C GLY A 914 -25.76 10.65 16.86
N VAL A 915 -24.72 11.44 17.14
CA VAL A 915 -23.32 11.14 16.76
C VAL A 915 -22.55 10.57 17.97
N PRO A 916 -21.72 9.52 17.81
CA PRO A 916 -20.85 9.02 18.87
C PRO A 916 -19.95 10.11 19.47
N LYS A 917 -19.85 10.16 20.80
CA LYS A 917 -18.94 11.05 21.51
C LYS A 917 -17.52 10.52 21.35
N VAL A 918 -16.65 11.27 20.68
CA VAL A 918 -15.23 10.94 20.61
C VAL A 918 -14.55 11.39 21.90
N THR A 919 -13.75 10.50 22.50
CA THR A 919 -13.06 10.77 23.76
C THR A 919 -11.58 10.39 23.69
N ASP A 920 -10.74 11.20 24.31
CA ASP A 920 -9.31 10.90 24.52
C ASP A 920 -9.07 10.25 25.91
N PHE A 921 -10.11 10.18 26.75
CA PHE A 921 -10.05 9.44 28.01
C PHE A 921 -9.97 7.93 27.75
N LEU A 922 -8.91 7.30 28.26
CA LEU A 922 -8.68 5.88 28.11
C LEU A 922 -9.51 5.07 29.13
N PRO A 923 -10.09 3.94 28.72
CA PRO A 923 -10.90 3.10 29.60
C PRO A 923 -10.02 2.24 30.53
N PRO A 924 -10.54 1.82 31.70
CA PRO A 924 -9.79 0.94 32.60
C PRO A 924 -9.61 -0.43 31.96
N SER A 925 -8.36 -0.89 31.86
CA SER A 925 -8.02 -2.16 31.21
C SER A 925 -7.16 -3.08 32.08
N LEU A 926 -6.51 -2.54 33.11
CA LEU A 926 -5.65 -3.30 34.00
C LEU A 926 -6.40 -3.76 35.26
N PRO A 927 -6.01 -4.89 35.88
CA PRO A 927 -6.75 -5.43 37.03
C PRO A 927 -6.77 -4.46 38.22
N HIS A 928 -5.65 -3.75 38.45
CA HIS A 928 -5.53 -2.78 39.54
C HIS A 928 -6.37 -1.50 39.34
N GLU A 929 -6.77 -1.21 38.11
CA GLU A 929 -7.70 -0.12 37.75
C GLU A 929 -9.15 -0.60 37.96
N LEU A 930 -9.47 -1.80 37.47
CA LEU A 930 -10.82 -2.37 37.58
C LEU A 930 -11.28 -2.55 39.04
N ILE A 931 -10.37 -2.95 39.94
CA ILE A 931 -10.71 -3.10 41.36
C ILE A 931 -11.12 -1.77 42.01
N GLN A 932 -10.69 -0.63 41.47
CA GLN A 932 -11.02 0.70 41.99
C GLN A 932 -12.41 1.17 41.56
N LEU A 933 -12.99 0.56 40.51
CA LEU A 933 -14.34 0.90 40.08
C LEU A 933 -15.33 0.65 41.22
N ASN A 934 -16.31 1.51 41.41
CA ASN A 934 -17.47 1.18 42.23
C ASN A 934 -18.57 0.52 41.37
N GLY A 935 -19.59 -0.07 42.01
CA GLY A 935 -20.67 -0.76 41.27
C GLY A 935 -21.44 0.15 40.30
N ARG A 936 -21.51 1.45 40.61
CA ARG A 936 -22.15 2.45 39.74
C ARG A 936 -21.29 2.76 38.51
N GLU A 937 -19.97 2.84 38.65
CA GLU A 937 -19.03 3.05 37.54
C GLU A 937 -19.02 1.87 36.59
N LEU A 938 -19.00 0.63 37.11
CA LEU A 938 -19.12 -0.57 36.28
C LEU A 938 -20.46 -0.60 35.53
N ALA A 939 -21.57 -0.32 36.22
CA ALA A 939 -22.89 -0.24 35.58
C ALA A 939 -22.94 0.85 34.49
N THR A 940 -22.24 1.96 34.69
CA THR A 940 -22.13 3.04 33.69
C THR A 940 -21.34 2.58 32.47
N LEU A 941 -20.23 1.86 32.66
CA LEU A 941 -19.47 1.26 31.55
C LEU A 941 -20.32 0.24 30.77
N LEU A 942 -21.01 -0.66 31.47
CA LEU A 942 -21.92 -1.64 30.87
C LEU A 942 -23.16 -1.00 30.22
N GLN A 943 -23.61 0.17 30.68
CA GLN A 943 -24.66 0.92 30.01
C GLN A 943 -24.13 1.58 28.73
N THR A 944 -22.91 2.13 28.78
CA THR A 944 -22.28 2.84 27.66
C THR A 944 -21.91 1.88 26.53
N TYR A 945 -21.26 0.75 26.84
CA TYR A 945 -20.79 -0.24 25.87
C TYR A 945 -21.71 -1.46 25.77
N GLY A 946 -22.84 -1.43 26.47
CA GLY A 946 -23.77 -2.54 26.63
C GLY A 946 -24.24 -3.20 25.35
N PRO A 947 -24.58 -2.47 24.27
CA PRO A 947 -24.98 -3.10 23.02
C PRO A 947 -23.89 -4.01 22.43
N GLY A 948 -22.62 -3.56 22.45
CA GLY A 948 -21.48 -4.35 21.98
C GLY A 948 -21.19 -5.54 22.89
N VAL A 949 -21.16 -5.31 24.21
CA VAL A 949 -20.91 -6.37 25.21
C VAL A 949 -22.00 -7.43 25.18
N ARG A 950 -23.28 -7.05 25.19
CA ARG A 950 -24.43 -7.99 25.16
C ARG A 950 -24.60 -8.72 23.82
N SER A 951 -23.97 -8.23 22.74
CA SER A 951 -23.91 -8.96 21.48
C SER A 951 -22.91 -10.13 21.52
N PHE A 952 -22.08 -10.20 22.58
CA PHE A 952 -21.00 -11.17 22.73
C PHE A 952 -21.13 -12.01 24.01
N LEU A 953 -21.40 -11.37 25.15
CA LEU A 953 -21.63 -12.01 26.45
C LEU A 953 -23.13 -12.15 26.74
N SER A 954 -23.54 -13.30 27.27
CA SER A 954 -24.90 -13.49 27.79
C SER A 954 -25.11 -12.72 29.09
N GLU A 955 -26.37 -12.50 29.51
CA GLU A 955 -26.64 -11.87 30.81
C GLU A 955 -26.06 -12.71 31.97
N GLN A 956 -26.00 -14.04 31.83
CA GLN A 956 -25.34 -14.92 32.78
C GLN A 956 -23.82 -14.68 32.82
N ASP A 957 -23.17 -14.49 31.66
CA ASP A 957 -21.73 -14.17 31.61
C ASP A 957 -21.44 -12.80 32.24
N ILE A 958 -22.34 -11.83 32.08
CA ILE A 958 -22.22 -10.51 32.71
C ILE A 958 -22.33 -10.63 34.24
N GLU A 959 -23.24 -11.48 34.74
CA GLU A 959 -23.32 -11.77 36.18
C GLU A 959 -22.06 -12.46 36.71
N VAL A 960 -21.51 -13.44 35.98
CA VAL A 960 -20.25 -14.11 36.35
C VAL A 960 -19.09 -13.13 36.33
N MET A 961 -19.02 -12.23 35.34
CA MET A 961 -18.01 -11.19 35.27
C MET A 961 -18.06 -10.23 36.48
N ASP A 962 -19.26 -9.85 36.94
CA ASP A 962 -19.39 -9.05 38.17
C ASP A 962 -18.92 -9.84 39.41
N GLN A 963 -19.24 -11.14 39.50
CA GLN A 963 -18.73 -12.01 40.57
C GLN A 963 -17.21 -12.17 40.52
N GLU A 964 -16.61 -12.25 39.33
CA GLU A 964 -15.17 -12.27 39.13
C GLU A 964 -14.53 -10.97 39.63
N LEU A 965 -15.11 -9.81 39.33
CA LEU A 965 -14.63 -8.51 39.83
C LEU A 965 -14.69 -8.42 41.36
N GLN A 966 -15.80 -8.87 41.97
CA GLN A 966 -15.93 -8.93 43.42
C GLN A 966 -14.88 -9.87 44.05
N THR A 967 -14.59 -10.99 43.39
CA THR A 967 -13.60 -11.96 43.84
C THR A 967 -12.18 -11.43 43.68
N LEU A 968 -11.88 -10.73 42.59
CA LEU A 968 -10.61 -10.03 42.38
C LEU A 968 -10.38 -8.96 43.47
N ARG A 969 -11.39 -8.18 43.83
CA ARG A 969 -11.30 -7.21 44.96
C ARG A 969 -10.99 -7.89 46.28
N ARG A 970 -11.70 -8.98 46.60
CA ARG A 970 -11.43 -9.76 47.83
C ARG A 970 -10.02 -10.34 47.82
N GLY A 971 -9.56 -10.85 46.68
CA GLY A 971 -8.21 -11.35 46.47
C GLY A 971 -7.17 -10.25 46.69
N ALA A 972 -7.35 -9.08 46.08
CA ALA A 972 -6.43 -7.94 46.21
C ALA A 972 -6.28 -7.45 47.67
N ALA A 973 -7.31 -7.62 48.50
CA ALA A 973 -7.29 -7.25 49.91
C ALA A 973 -6.74 -8.36 50.84
N ARG A 974 -6.90 -9.64 50.48
CA ARG A 974 -6.61 -10.78 51.38
C ARG A 974 -5.39 -11.60 50.97
N GLU A 975 -5.06 -11.65 49.68
CA GLU A 975 -3.94 -12.41 49.13
C GLU A 975 -2.72 -11.50 49.02
N THR A 976 -1.75 -11.65 49.93
CA THR A 976 -0.54 -10.80 49.99
C THR A 976 0.26 -10.81 48.67
N VAL A 977 0.36 -11.97 48.01
CA VAL A 977 1.09 -12.13 46.74
C VAL A 977 0.39 -11.39 45.61
N LEU A 978 -0.93 -11.53 45.48
CA LEU A 978 -1.71 -10.83 44.45
C LEU A 978 -1.70 -9.32 44.71
N SER A 979 -1.92 -8.90 45.95
CA SER A 979 -1.87 -7.49 46.36
C SER A 979 -0.53 -6.84 46.00
N ALA A 980 0.58 -7.51 46.33
CA ALA A 980 1.92 -7.02 45.99
C ALA A 980 2.19 -7.00 44.47
N ALA A 981 1.61 -7.93 43.70
CA ALA A 981 1.72 -7.93 42.24
C ALA A 981 0.90 -6.80 41.60
N LEU A 982 -0.34 -6.59 42.06
CA LEU A 982 -1.20 -5.50 41.59
C LEU A 982 -0.63 -4.12 41.93
N ALA A 983 0.01 -3.96 43.09
CA ALA A 983 0.68 -2.73 43.49
C ALA A 983 1.90 -2.38 42.60
N LYS A 984 2.44 -3.34 41.84
CA LYS A 984 3.52 -3.12 40.87
C LYS A 984 3.02 -2.79 39.47
N CYS A 985 1.73 -2.98 39.20
CA CYS A 985 1.15 -2.60 37.91
C CYS A 985 1.13 -1.08 37.79
N ASN A 986 1.63 -0.56 36.68
CA ASN A 986 1.69 0.88 36.38
C ASN A 986 1.56 1.11 34.87
N GLU A 987 1.75 2.35 34.43
CA GLU A 987 1.61 2.78 33.03
C GLU A 987 2.57 2.09 32.02
N ASP A 988 3.63 1.44 32.51
CA ASP A 988 4.66 0.78 31.70
C ASP A 988 4.41 -0.74 31.51
N VAL A 989 3.54 -1.33 32.35
CA VAL A 989 3.24 -2.78 32.34
C VAL A 989 2.30 -3.12 31.19
N SER A 990 2.58 -4.21 30.46
CA SER A 990 1.69 -4.68 29.39
C SER A 990 0.39 -5.25 29.95
N PHE A 991 -0.61 -5.39 29.10
CA PHE A 991 -1.86 -6.05 29.46
C PHE A 991 -1.59 -7.47 29.99
N GLU A 992 -0.82 -8.25 29.25
CA GLU A 992 -0.44 -9.63 29.58
C GLU A 992 0.30 -9.71 30.92
N GLU A 993 1.29 -8.85 31.12
CA GLU A 993 2.11 -8.79 32.33
C GLU A 993 1.27 -8.44 33.56
N ALA A 994 0.27 -7.56 33.40
CA ALA A 994 -0.61 -7.13 34.48
C ALA A 994 -1.63 -8.22 34.87
N TRP A 995 -2.13 -8.99 33.91
CA TRP A 995 -3.11 -10.06 34.14
C TRP A 995 -2.48 -11.41 34.52
N ALA A 996 -1.21 -11.67 34.17
CA ALA A 996 -0.50 -12.91 34.51
C ALA A 996 -0.56 -13.33 36.00
N PRO A 997 -0.46 -12.42 36.99
CA PRO A 997 -0.58 -12.78 38.41
C PRO A 997 -1.93 -13.38 38.81
N THR A 998 -2.98 -13.14 38.01
CA THR A 998 -4.31 -13.71 38.27
C THR A 998 -4.38 -15.21 37.97
N LYS A 999 -3.42 -15.74 37.20
CA LYS A 999 -3.34 -17.14 36.74
C LYS A 999 -4.61 -17.61 36.03
N GLY A 1000 -5.24 -16.72 35.26
CA GLY A 1000 -6.43 -17.03 34.46
C GLY A 1000 -7.70 -17.31 35.28
N ARG A 1001 -7.76 -16.84 36.55
CA ARG A 1001 -8.93 -17.03 37.44
C ARG A 1001 -10.16 -16.20 37.06
N PHE A 1002 -9.98 -15.14 36.27
CA PHE A 1002 -11.00 -14.13 36.01
C PHE A 1002 -11.18 -13.93 34.50
N LYS A 1003 -11.55 -15.00 33.78
CA LYS A 1003 -11.48 -15.06 32.30
C LYS A 1003 -12.44 -14.09 31.63
N LEU A 1004 -13.65 -13.94 32.16
CA LEU A 1004 -14.66 -13.05 31.57
C LEU A 1004 -14.32 -11.58 31.83
N LEU A 1005 -13.84 -11.29 33.04
CA LEU A 1005 -13.37 -9.95 33.40
C LEU A 1005 -12.11 -9.56 32.60
N GLU A 1006 -11.18 -10.48 32.40
CA GLU A 1006 -10.01 -10.30 31.55
C GLU A 1006 -10.41 -10.08 30.09
N CYS A 1007 -11.37 -10.85 29.56
CA CYS A 1007 -11.90 -10.65 28.21
C CYS A 1007 -12.58 -9.27 28.05
N PHE A 1008 -13.36 -8.85 29.04
CA PHE A 1008 -13.96 -7.53 29.08
C PHE A 1008 -12.91 -6.42 29.05
N ALA A 1009 -11.90 -6.51 29.92
CA ALA A 1009 -10.75 -5.62 29.94
C ALA A 1009 -9.93 -5.64 28.63
N GLY A 1010 -9.79 -6.80 28.00
CA GLY A 1010 -9.06 -6.96 26.73
C GLY A 1010 -9.68 -6.16 25.59
N GLY A 1011 -11.01 -6.05 25.55
CA GLY A 1011 -11.69 -5.16 24.61
C GLY A 1011 -11.26 -3.70 24.79
N PHE A 1012 -11.23 -3.20 26.04
CA PHE A 1012 -10.72 -1.88 26.37
C PHE A 1012 -9.23 -1.71 26.08
N ALA A 1013 -8.42 -2.73 26.35
CA ALA A 1013 -7.00 -2.75 26.06
C ALA A 1013 -6.69 -2.56 24.56
N SER A 1014 -7.61 -2.91 23.65
CA SER A 1014 -7.45 -2.68 22.21
C SER A 1014 -7.24 -1.21 21.84
N VAL A 1015 -7.75 -0.27 22.65
CA VAL A 1015 -7.61 1.18 22.42
C VAL A 1015 -6.15 1.62 22.57
N PHE A 1016 -5.40 0.96 23.44
CA PHE A 1016 -4.04 1.34 23.83
C PHE A 1016 -3.01 1.00 22.74
N PRO A 1017 -1.84 1.67 22.73
CA PRO A 1017 -0.71 1.29 21.89
C PRO A 1017 -0.32 -0.18 22.09
N CYS A 1018 -0.26 -0.93 21.00
CA CYS A 1018 0.08 -2.34 20.99
C CYS A 1018 1.17 -2.58 19.94
N THR A 1019 2.23 -3.31 20.30
CA THR A 1019 3.31 -3.62 19.36
C THR A 1019 2.80 -4.52 18.23
N PRO A 1020 3.15 -4.22 16.96
CA PRO A 1020 2.91 -5.13 15.83
C PRO A 1020 3.29 -6.57 16.15
N ILE A 1021 2.50 -7.53 15.64
CA ILE A 1021 2.91 -8.93 15.66
C ILE A 1021 4.27 -9.10 14.97
N SER A 1022 5.04 -10.10 15.42
CA SER A 1022 6.36 -10.40 14.87
C SER A 1022 6.27 -10.63 13.35
N THR A 1023 7.15 -9.97 12.60
CA THR A 1023 7.22 -10.05 11.14
C THR A 1023 8.59 -10.55 10.67
N ILE A 1024 8.60 -11.35 9.60
CA ILE A 1024 9.84 -11.82 8.95
C ILE A 1024 10.09 -11.00 7.67
N GLY A 1025 11.07 -10.11 7.69
CA GLY A 1025 11.45 -9.27 6.54
C GLY A 1025 11.62 -7.80 6.89
N GLY A 1026 12.06 -6.99 5.92
CA GLY A 1026 12.12 -5.53 6.04
C GLY A 1026 11.26 -4.83 5.01
N THR A 1027 10.94 -3.56 5.24
CA THR A 1027 10.24 -2.72 4.26
C THR A 1027 11.03 -2.52 2.95
N ALA A 1028 12.35 -2.75 2.98
CA ALA A 1028 13.20 -2.80 1.80
C ALA A 1028 12.86 -3.98 0.85
N ASP A 1029 12.23 -5.04 1.36
CA ASP A 1029 11.86 -6.24 0.63
C ASP A 1029 10.46 -6.14 -0.02
N LEU A 1030 9.72 -5.04 0.20
CA LEU A 1030 8.39 -4.81 -0.39
C LEU A 1030 8.51 -4.56 -1.91
N ALA A 1031 7.94 -5.47 -2.70
CA ALA A 1031 7.79 -5.30 -4.14
C ALA A 1031 6.60 -4.38 -4.43
N LEU A 1032 6.88 -3.12 -4.77
CA LEU A 1032 5.85 -2.17 -5.23
C LEU A 1032 5.86 -2.16 -6.76
N CYS A 1033 4.85 -2.76 -7.37
CA CYS A 1033 4.68 -2.75 -8.82
C CYS A 1033 4.29 -1.33 -9.29
N ARG A 1034 5.04 -0.79 -10.27
CA ARG A 1034 4.74 0.48 -10.96
C ARG A 1034 3.76 0.34 -12.12
N GLY A 1035 3.26 -0.87 -12.37
CA GLY A 1035 2.29 -1.08 -13.43
C GLY A 1035 0.96 -0.50 -12.99
N GLU A 1036 0.56 0.63 -13.54
CA GLU A 1036 -0.85 0.98 -13.64
C GLU A 1036 -1.54 -0.15 -14.42
N MET A 1037 -1.94 -1.21 -13.71
CA MET A 1037 -2.80 -2.23 -14.28
C MET A 1037 -4.19 -1.62 -14.40
N ASP A 1038 -4.62 -1.42 -15.65
CA ASP A 1038 -5.96 -0.96 -16.04
C ASP A 1038 -7.11 -1.78 -15.41
N THR A 1039 -6.83 -2.94 -14.82
CA THR A 1039 -7.76 -3.85 -14.14
C THR A 1039 -8.02 -3.54 -12.67
N ALA A 1040 -7.25 -2.67 -12.00
CA ALA A 1040 -7.45 -2.33 -10.57
C ALA A 1040 -8.40 -1.13 -10.32
N LYS A 1041 -9.32 -0.83 -11.24
CA LYS A 1041 -10.19 0.35 -11.17
C LYS A 1041 -11.31 0.29 -10.10
N VAL A 1042 -11.41 -0.78 -9.30
CA VAL A 1042 -12.50 -0.99 -8.31
C VAL A 1042 -12.02 -0.98 -6.84
N LEU A 1043 -10.75 -1.29 -6.56
CA LEU A 1043 -10.16 -1.29 -5.21
C LEU A 1043 -8.77 -0.65 -5.25
N LEU A 1044 -8.45 0.24 -4.30
CA LEU A 1044 -7.19 1.01 -4.26
C LEU A 1044 -5.96 0.19 -3.79
N VAL A 1045 -6.05 -1.13 -3.81
CA VAL A 1045 -5.12 -2.07 -3.16
C VAL A 1045 -4.13 -2.64 -4.19
N ASP A 1046 -2.87 -2.83 -3.81
CA ASP A 1046 -1.85 -3.45 -4.67
C ASP A 1046 -1.56 -4.89 -4.22
N PHE A 1047 -1.71 -5.84 -5.14
CA PHE A 1047 -1.57 -7.26 -4.83
C PHE A 1047 -0.16 -7.65 -4.37
N ALA A 1048 0.87 -7.03 -4.93
CA ALA A 1048 2.26 -7.32 -4.56
C ALA A 1048 2.58 -6.76 -3.15
N LEU A 1049 2.10 -5.56 -2.84
CA LEU A 1049 2.22 -4.96 -1.53
C LEU A 1049 1.49 -5.78 -0.47
N GLU A 1050 0.23 -6.16 -0.71
CA GLU A 1050 -0.52 -7.02 0.22
C GLU A 1050 0.13 -8.38 0.39
N GLY A 1051 0.58 -8.99 -0.70
CA GLY A 1051 1.27 -10.28 -0.66
C GLY A 1051 2.50 -10.22 0.23
N ALA A 1052 3.29 -9.14 0.12
CA ALA A 1052 4.48 -8.96 0.94
C ALA A 1052 4.14 -8.70 2.42
N LEU A 1053 3.17 -7.82 2.72
CA LEU A 1053 2.79 -7.49 4.11
C LEU A 1053 2.13 -8.68 4.81
N HIS A 1054 1.23 -9.40 4.15
CA HIS A 1054 0.61 -10.61 4.71
C HIS A 1054 1.64 -11.73 4.88
N ALA A 1055 2.53 -11.96 3.92
CA ALA A 1055 3.60 -12.96 4.06
C ALA A 1055 4.54 -12.66 5.23
N GLN A 1056 4.83 -11.38 5.50
CA GLN A 1056 5.67 -10.98 6.63
C GLN A 1056 5.06 -11.36 7.98
N GLN A 1057 3.75 -11.18 8.18
CA GLN A 1057 3.06 -11.54 9.43
C GLN A 1057 2.59 -13.00 9.47
N PHE A 1058 2.58 -13.71 8.34
CA PHE A 1058 1.99 -15.04 8.20
C PHE A 1058 2.50 -16.06 9.22
N PRO A 1059 3.83 -16.22 9.47
CA PRO A 1059 4.31 -17.23 10.42
C PRO A 1059 3.81 -17.00 11.84
N ALA A 1060 3.74 -15.74 12.28
CA ALA A 1060 3.26 -15.39 13.60
C ALA A 1060 1.73 -15.54 13.71
N LEU A 1061 0.99 -15.23 12.63
CA LEU A 1061 -0.45 -15.46 12.55
C LEU A 1061 -0.81 -16.96 12.61
N ILE A 1062 -0.07 -17.83 11.93
CA ILE A 1062 -0.32 -19.28 11.96
C ILE A 1062 -0.01 -19.87 13.33
N ALA A 1063 1.12 -19.49 13.95
CA ALA A 1063 1.43 -19.93 15.31
C ALA A 1063 0.33 -19.54 16.31
N LEU A 1064 -0.27 -18.37 16.11
CA LEU A 1064 -1.41 -17.91 16.89
C LEU A 1064 -2.69 -18.69 16.60
N TYR A 1065 -2.95 -19.03 15.33
CA TYR A 1065 -4.08 -19.87 14.93
C TYR A 1065 -3.99 -21.27 15.55
N ASP A 1066 -2.81 -21.90 15.51
CA ASP A 1066 -2.61 -23.25 16.04
C ASP A 1066 -2.86 -23.30 17.56
N ASN A 1067 -2.49 -22.24 18.29
CA ASN A 1067 -2.76 -22.14 19.73
C ASN A 1067 -4.27 -22.05 20.05
N LEU A 1068 -5.08 -21.43 19.19
CA LEU A 1068 -6.54 -21.35 19.37
C LEU A 1068 -7.22 -22.72 19.23
N ASP A 1069 -6.73 -23.57 18.33
CA ASP A 1069 -7.29 -24.91 18.12
C ASP A 1069 -6.94 -25.89 19.24
N ILE A 1070 -5.81 -25.70 19.93
CA ILE A 1070 -5.40 -26.51 21.08
C ILE A 1070 -6.27 -26.23 22.32
N ASP A 1071 -6.56 -24.95 22.61
CA ASP A 1071 -7.42 -24.57 23.75
C ASP A 1071 -8.87 -25.04 23.57
N THR A 1072 -9.34 -25.18 22.32
CA THR A 1072 -10.69 -25.70 22.01
C THR A 1072 -10.80 -27.21 22.27
N TYR A 1073 -9.71 -27.97 22.09
CA TYR A 1073 -9.66 -29.40 22.39
C TYR A 1073 -9.54 -29.69 23.90
N MET A 1074 -8.78 -28.88 24.63
CA MET A 1074 -8.56 -29.04 26.08
C MET A 1074 -9.73 -28.56 26.95
N GLY A 1075 -10.70 -27.83 26.38
CA GLY A 1075 -11.93 -27.38 27.06
C GLY A 1075 -13.09 -28.37 27.00
N SER A 1076 -12.90 -29.55 26.41
CA SER A 1076 -13.92 -30.59 26.22
C SER A 1076 -13.68 -31.88 27.03
N GLU A 1077 -12.81 -31.82 28.05
CA GLU A 1077 -12.65 -32.86 29.09
C GLU A 1077 -13.13 -32.39 30.47
#